data_AF-A0A0N0CFI3-F1
#
_entry.id   AF-A0A0N0CFI3-F1
#
_cell.length_a   1.000
_cell.length_b   1.000
_cell.length_c   1.000
_cell.angle_alpha   90.00
_cell.angle_beta   90.00
_cell.angle_gamma   90.00
#
_symmetry.space_group_name_H-M   'P 1'
#
loop_
_entity.id
_entity.type
_entity.pdbx_description
1 polymer ?
#
loop_
_entity_poly.entity_id
_entity_poly.type
_entity_poly.pdbx_seq_one_letter_code
_entity_poly.pdbx_strand_id
1 'polypeptide(L)'
;MREDNYINIDVVERISNQVWRCADLLYQSAAVDSTKLVLFLLSAYKDDAFPRIQYINDSNWVEEFFQALKHDSFYNKILNVYSDNLKSIHPNAFAEVVQCFYQIDKYQLKNNFSEVFEHLLQKFIDYQGKRSGESIQPKEISRLIIELANLDSNAKVYNPFAGLASFSIYLKDDQEYHGQEINTSTWAIGQLRLKAHSKGCSFSYELDNSIKNWNEFQKFDLIVATPPFKMRLQRPLYSNLIDNNYRDVESFLVDKGIRSLSNNGKLITVFSLSFLFSGGRLAKLKRSLIDNNLIDTIITLPSGLLSNTSIPICILIFKTISSRPGYIKFIDASSFFTKDGPRSKRLNDFKLIELINQDTENEFLRYINVEEIYNNDFDLSVGRYFLKDIQGTKISDFSSIIRGLRAPINEHMKQVQIRNLKGDVFDSVLTTEELENTLINRGAFRVIDESCLLIATRWNTLKPTFFKYTGEPIVISQAIVALRLNENIVNPTFLINEFSADYVLKQLNSYRVGSVQPMLRKKDLENIKFQLPSIQEQRAKVSGIIELTKRLRKIETEKENILSGIHKEETESSTSLSHILGKPLLSIGSSIEIIQNALSNLDPNWKSYLISQKRQFTLVDAFDSITKNVKYIQELADKNTSLVSVSNFELSELHFLKFLSEFVKDEKKSLNNNISLKLDIHEDIKELMDNQVLIKGNPQKLRIALVNLLDNAKIHAFTNKEKSNKIVIEILPFTNNEEVASYFNYDIDVKKSYVEVKISNTGNSFPKDFTLKDYSRKNFSAGKTRNRGLGGYEVNEILKAHNEGKNALNIVSNKEDSEYSTTVSFIIPIL
;
A
#
# COMPACT_ATOMS: atom_id res chain seq x y z
N MET A 1 30.26 17.76 16.05
CA MET A 1 31.17 17.09 17.00
C MET A 1 31.29 15.62 16.59
N ARG A 2 32.50 15.23 16.18
CA ARG A 2 33.12 13.89 16.03
C ARG A 2 32.25 12.66 15.69
N GLU A 3 32.50 12.12 14.49
CA GLU A 3 32.40 10.70 14.11
C GLU A 3 33.42 9.81 14.87
N ASP A 4 33.59 10.00 16.18
CA ASP A 4 34.47 9.15 16.99
C ASP A 4 33.63 8.24 17.88
N ASN A 5 33.19 7.13 17.31
CA ASN A 5 33.24 5.82 17.95
C ASN A 5 33.10 4.81 16.81
N TYR A 6 34.10 3.95 16.63
CA TYR A 6 33.94 2.71 15.90
C TYR A 6 32.74 1.97 16.51
N ILE A 7 31.54 2.19 15.97
CA ILE A 7 30.39 1.37 16.30
C ILE A 7 30.84 -0.03 15.89
N ASN A 8 31.02 -0.92 16.86
CA ASN A 8 31.27 -2.31 16.56
C ASN A 8 29.92 -2.92 16.16
N ILE A 9 29.43 -2.49 14.98
CA ILE A 9 28.12 -2.83 14.42
C ILE A 9 27.96 -4.34 14.45
N ASP A 10 29.02 -5.07 14.09
CA ASP A 10 29.06 -6.53 14.13
C ASP A 10 28.85 -7.09 15.55
N VAL A 11 29.46 -6.51 16.57
CA VAL A 11 29.24 -6.93 17.97
C VAL A 11 27.83 -6.59 18.45
N VAL A 12 27.33 -5.39 18.17
CA VAL A 12 25.97 -4.96 18.53
C VAL A 12 24.94 -5.86 17.87
N GLU A 13 25.09 -6.13 16.57
CA GLU A 13 24.20 -6.99 15.80
C GLU A 13 24.26 -8.44 16.29
N ARG A 14 25.46 -8.98 16.53
CA ARG A 14 25.65 -10.33 17.07
C ARG A 14 24.97 -10.51 18.42
N ILE A 15 25.23 -9.61 19.38
CA ILE A 15 24.59 -9.66 20.71
C ILE A 15 23.08 -9.49 20.58
N SER A 16 22.62 -8.54 19.77
CA SER A 16 21.19 -8.31 19.54
C SER A 16 20.49 -9.53 18.96
N ASN A 17 21.15 -10.28 18.06
CA ASN A 17 20.61 -11.51 17.50
C ASN A 17 20.58 -12.65 18.53
N GLN A 18 21.57 -12.75 19.41
CA GLN A 18 21.53 -13.68 20.55
C GLN A 18 20.37 -13.36 21.48
N VAL A 19 20.20 -12.10 21.86
CA VAL A 19 19.09 -11.65 22.73
C VAL A 19 17.73 -11.83 22.05
N TRP A 20 17.65 -11.61 20.74
CA TRP A 20 16.43 -11.83 19.97
C TRP A 20 15.95 -13.29 20.06
N ARG A 21 16.88 -14.24 20.04
CA ARG A 21 16.56 -15.65 20.25
C ARG A 21 15.94 -15.89 21.63
N CYS A 22 16.39 -15.18 22.66
CA CYS A 22 15.76 -15.25 23.99
C CYS A 22 14.34 -14.65 23.97
N ALA A 23 14.11 -13.59 23.18
CA ALA A 23 12.77 -13.02 22.98
C ALA A 23 11.82 -14.02 22.31
N ASP A 24 12.28 -14.74 21.27
CA ASP A 24 11.49 -15.76 20.56
C ASP A 24 11.01 -16.88 21.51
N LEU A 25 11.85 -17.30 22.47
CA LEU A 25 11.47 -18.28 23.50
C LEU A 25 10.37 -17.77 24.43
N LEU A 26 10.43 -16.48 24.79
CA LEU A 26 9.38 -15.83 25.59
C LEU A 26 8.08 -15.63 24.82
N TYR A 27 8.15 -15.40 23.51
CA TYR A 27 6.96 -15.34 22.65
C TYR A 27 6.23 -16.68 22.56
N GLN A 28 6.97 -17.79 22.48
CA GLN A 28 6.38 -19.13 22.37
C GLN A 28 5.68 -19.60 23.66
N SER A 29 6.00 -18.98 24.81
CA SER A 29 5.48 -19.36 26.14
C SER A 29 4.25 -18.55 26.61
N ALA A 30 3.53 -17.89 25.70
CA ALA A 30 2.25 -17.18 25.92
C ALA A 30 2.29 -15.85 26.71
N ALA A 31 3.46 -15.22 26.89
CA ALA A 31 3.53 -13.88 27.48
C ALA A 31 3.08 -12.79 26.49
N VAL A 32 2.02 -12.04 26.84
CA VAL A 32 1.36 -11.03 25.99
C VAL A 32 2.25 -9.80 25.67
N ASP A 33 3.35 -9.59 26.41
CA ASP A 33 4.27 -8.44 26.23
C ASP A 33 5.76 -8.83 26.45
N SER A 34 6.20 -9.89 25.77
CA SER A 34 7.54 -10.50 25.94
C SER A 34 8.72 -9.58 25.58
N THR A 35 8.56 -8.61 24.68
CA THR A 35 9.66 -7.73 24.23
C THR A 35 10.17 -6.81 25.33
N LYS A 36 9.26 -6.20 26.08
CA LYS A 36 9.60 -5.26 27.17
C LYS A 36 10.27 -5.99 28.31
N LEU A 37 9.80 -7.21 28.58
CA LEU A 37 10.39 -8.07 29.59
C LEU A 37 11.84 -8.44 29.26
N VAL A 38 12.16 -8.70 27.99
CA VAL A 38 13.55 -9.00 27.57
C VAL A 38 14.49 -7.84 27.87
N LEU A 39 14.10 -6.59 27.61
CA LEU A 39 14.93 -5.42 27.91
C LEU A 39 15.18 -5.27 29.42
N PHE A 40 14.15 -5.54 30.24
CA PHE A 40 14.26 -5.55 31.69
C PHE A 40 15.24 -6.63 32.18
N LEU A 41 15.05 -7.87 31.72
CA LEU A 41 15.90 -9.00 32.10
C LEU A 41 17.35 -8.83 31.64
N LEU A 42 17.56 -8.35 30.41
CA LEU A 42 18.89 -8.07 29.88
C LEU A 42 19.60 -6.98 30.68
N SER A 43 18.88 -5.94 31.08
CA SER A 43 19.42 -4.88 31.95
C SER A 43 19.85 -5.44 33.30
N ALA A 44 18.98 -6.23 33.96
CA ALA A 44 19.32 -6.87 35.23
C ALA A 44 20.52 -7.82 35.09
N TYR A 45 20.63 -8.54 33.97
CA TYR A 45 21.76 -9.42 33.68
C TYR A 45 23.07 -8.65 33.54
N LYS A 46 23.06 -7.54 32.79
CA LYS A 46 24.22 -6.64 32.68
C LYS A 46 24.66 -6.15 34.05
N ASP A 47 23.73 -5.71 34.88
CA ASP A 47 24.01 -5.08 36.18
C ASP A 47 24.29 -6.04 37.32
N ASP A 48 24.45 -7.34 37.03
CA ASP A 48 24.70 -8.38 38.04
C ASP A 48 23.57 -8.50 39.09
N ALA A 49 22.42 -7.87 38.85
CA ALA A 49 21.20 -7.99 39.66
C ALA A 49 20.38 -9.24 39.29
N PHE A 50 20.74 -9.92 38.20
CA PHE A 50 20.10 -11.15 37.76
C PHE A 50 20.50 -12.32 38.67
N PRO A 51 19.55 -13.00 39.33
CA PRO A 51 19.86 -14.03 40.31
C PRO A 51 20.44 -15.28 39.65
N ARG A 52 21.44 -15.88 40.32
CA ARG A 52 21.99 -17.19 39.96
C ARG A 52 21.06 -18.29 40.45
N ILE A 53 20.02 -18.60 39.70
CA ILE A 53 19.10 -19.68 40.03
C ILE A 53 19.78 -21.01 39.62
N GLN A 54 20.19 -21.81 40.60
CA GLN A 54 20.91 -23.07 40.36
C GLN A 54 19.99 -24.19 39.83
N TYR A 55 18.71 -24.18 40.18
CA TYR A 55 17.69 -25.14 39.73
C TYR A 55 16.34 -24.43 39.50
N ILE A 56 15.91 -24.32 38.23
CA ILE A 56 14.62 -23.67 37.87
C ILE A 56 13.45 -24.69 37.89
N ASN A 57 13.67 -25.88 38.46
CA ASN A 57 12.66 -26.94 38.53
C ASN A 57 11.71 -26.83 39.73
N ASP A 58 11.95 -25.90 40.65
CA ASP A 58 11.08 -25.68 41.82
C ASP A 58 9.99 -24.64 41.54
N SER A 59 8.82 -24.85 42.16
CA SER A 59 7.61 -24.02 42.06
C SER A 59 7.80 -22.54 42.45
N ASN A 60 8.97 -22.14 42.96
CA ASN A 60 9.23 -20.87 43.63
C ASN A 60 10.30 -19.98 42.98
N TRP A 61 10.80 -20.30 41.76
CA TRP A 61 11.84 -19.49 41.10
C TRP A 61 11.47 -18.00 40.93
N VAL A 62 10.18 -17.69 40.76
CA VAL A 62 9.69 -16.31 40.64
C VAL A 62 9.85 -15.54 41.94
N GLU A 63 9.62 -16.19 43.09
CA GLU A 63 9.76 -15.56 44.41
C GLU A 63 11.23 -15.27 44.71
N GLU A 64 12.13 -16.21 44.41
CA GLU A 64 13.57 -16.01 44.52
C GLU A 64 14.05 -14.87 43.60
N PHE A 65 13.51 -14.83 42.37
CA PHE A 65 13.82 -13.77 41.41
C PHE A 65 13.39 -12.39 41.95
N PHE A 66 12.18 -12.29 42.50
CA PHE A 66 11.70 -11.06 43.11
C PHE A 66 12.48 -10.68 44.37
N GLN A 67 12.87 -11.64 45.22
CA GLN A 67 13.68 -11.36 46.40
C GLN A 67 15.05 -10.79 46.03
N ALA A 68 15.72 -11.35 45.01
CA ALA A 68 17.00 -10.84 44.55
C ALA A 68 16.90 -9.38 44.07
N LEU A 69 15.84 -9.04 43.32
CA LEU A 69 15.64 -7.69 42.80
C LEU A 69 15.14 -6.69 43.84
N LYS A 70 14.50 -7.12 44.93
CA LYS A 70 14.06 -6.23 46.02
C LYS A 70 15.20 -5.46 46.68
N HIS A 71 16.41 -6.03 46.66
CA HIS A 71 17.60 -5.38 47.24
C HIS A 71 18.20 -4.29 46.34
N ASP A 72 17.86 -4.28 45.04
CA ASP A 72 18.28 -3.22 44.12
C ASP A 72 17.20 -2.13 44.04
N SER A 73 17.53 -0.94 44.51
CA SER A 73 16.60 0.20 44.56
C SER A 73 16.00 0.58 43.20
N PHE A 74 16.75 0.40 42.10
CA PHE A 74 16.29 0.73 40.75
C PHE A 74 15.33 -0.34 40.23
N TYR A 75 15.72 -1.62 40.25
CA TYR A 75 14.88 -2.69 39.73
C TYR A 75 13.61 -2.88 40.55
N ASN A 76 13.68 -2.74 41.87
CA ASN A 76 12.52 -2.80 42.74
C ASN A 76 11.46 -1.74 42.37
N LYS A 77 11.88 -0.54 41.96
CA LYS A 77 10.98 0.57 41.54
C LYS A 77 10.10 0.20 40.34
N ILE A 78 10.63 -0.60 39.40
CA ILE A 78 9.95 -0.97 38.15
C ILE A 78 9.46 -2.43 38.15
N LEU A 79 9.77 -3.22 39.18
CA LEU A 79 9.50 -4.66 39.23
C LEU A 79 8.01 -5.00 39.06
N ASN A 80 7.14 -4.22 39.70
CA ASN A 80 5.68 -4.43 39.64
C ASN A 80 5.12 -4.31 38.22
N VAL A 81 5.81 -3.61 37.30
CA VAL A 81 5.39 -3.50 35.90
C VAL A 81 5.56 -4.82 35.15
N TYR A 82 6.53 -5.64 35.57
CA TYR A 82 6.89 -6.89 34.91
C TYR A 82 6.47 -8.14 35.71
N SER A 83 5.91 -7.96 36.91
CA SER A 83 5.65 -9.08 37.82
C SER A 83 4.66 -10.09 37.27
N ASP A 84 3.60 -9.64 36.62
CA ASP A 84 2.56 -10.53 36.09
C ASP A 84 3.07 -11.28 34.85
N ASN A 85 3.86 -10.61 34.01
CA ASN A 85 4.56 -11.25 32.90
C ASN A 85 5.52 -12.33 33.42
N LEU A 86 6.31 -12.05 34.46
CA LEU A 86 7.23 -13.03 35.05
C LEU A 86 6.52 -14.24 35.64
N LYS A 87 5.40 -14.04 36.35
CA LYS A 87 4.57 -15.12 36.89
C LYS A 87 3.93 -16.00 35.81
N SER A 88 3.69 -15.44 34.63
CA SER A 88 3.08 -16.18 33.52
C SER A 88 4.04 -17.09 32.76
N ILE A 89 5.36 -16.94 32.95
CA ILE A 89 6.36 -17.71 32.21
C ILE A 89 6.48 -19.11 32.83
N HIS A 90 6.44 -20.13 31.97
CA HIS A 90 6.71 -21.50 32.40
C HIS A 90 8.17 -21.65 32.87
N PRO A 91 8.46 -22.34 33.99
CA PRO A 91 9.82 -22.48 34.53
C PRO A 91 10.84 -22.95 33.49
N ASN A 92 10.52 -23.99 32.70
CA ASN A 92 11.40 -24.47 31.62
C ASN A 92 11.72 -23.38 30.58
N ALA A 93 10.75 -22.56 30.17
CA ALA A 93 10.98 -21.48 29.23
C ALA A 93 11.88 -20.40 29.85
N PHE A 94 11.69 -20.07 31.13
CA PHE A 94 12.58 -19.17 31.84
C PHE A 94 14.00 -19.74 31.94
N ALA A 95 14.16 -21.05 32.18
CA ALA A 95 15.46 -21.71 32.22
C ALA A 95 16.20 -21.60 30.88
N GLU A 96 15.51 -21.77 29.76
CA GLU A 96 16.09 -21.58 28.43
C GLU A 96 16.52 -20.13 28.19
N VAL A 97 15.74 -19.14 28.66
CA VAL A 97 16.10 -17.71 28.60
C VAL A 97 17.35 -17.43 29.43
N VAL A 98 17.47 -18.00 30.63
CA VAL A 98 18.67 -17.87 31.47
C VAL A 98 19.90 -18.45 30.78
N GLN A 99 19.79 -19.65 30.19
CA GLN A 99 20.87 -20.26 29.43
C GLN A 99 21.26 -19.41 28.22
N CYS A 100 20.27 -18.83 27.53
CA CYS A 100 20.48 -17.90 26.42
C CYS A 100 21.31 -16.68 26.85
N PHE A 101 21.00 -16.06 28.00
CA PHE A 101 21.79 -14.94 28.52
C PHE A 101 23.22 -15.34 28.94
N TYR A 102 23.43 -16.54 29.49
CA TYR A 102 24.78 -17.01 29.84
C TYR A 102 25.69 -17.24 28.63
N GLN A 103 25.14 -17.38 27.42
CA GLN A 103 25.92 -17.46 26.19
C GLN A 103 26.38 -16.10 25.66
N ILE A 104 25.89 -15.00 26.24
CA ILE A 104 26.29 -13.65 25.83
C ILE A 104 27.62 -13.30 26.49
N ASP A 105 28.56 -12.79 25.70
CA ASP A 105 29.80 -12.23 26.22
C ASP A 105 29.48 -10.99 27.06
N LYS A 106 29.55 -11.15 28.39
CA LYS A 106 29.19 -10.10 29.35
C LYS A 106 30.10 -8.88 29.28
N TYR A 107 31.37 -9.05 28.92
CA TYR A 107 32.31 -7.95 28.77
C TYR A 107 31.92 -7.09 27.55
N GLN A 108 31.65 -7.74 26.42
CA GLN A 108 31.19 -7.06 25.20
C GLN A 108 29.81 -6.42 25.40
N LEU A 109 28.90 -7.09 26.12
CA LEU A 109 27.58 -6.54 26.45
C LEU A 109 27.69 -5.27 27.30
N LYS A 110 28.50 -5.27 28.37
CA LYS A 110 28.69 -4.10 29.24
C LYS A 110 29.26 -2.90 28.47
N ASN A 111 30.23 -3.13 27.59
CA ASN A 111 30.91 -2.07 26.85
C ASN A 111 30.08 -1.46 25.70
N ASN A 112 29.06 -2.16 25.21
CA ASN A 112 28.22 -1.72 24.08
C ASN A 112 26.73 -1.66 24.46
N PHE A 113 26.43 -1.54 25.75
CA PHE A 113 25.06 -1.80 26.24
C PHE A 113 24.04 -0.80 25.73
N SER A 114 24.40 0.49 25.69
CA SER A 114 23.54 1.56 25.16
C SER A 114 23.11 1.27 23.72
N GLU A 115 24.06 0.89 22.88
CA GLU A 115 23.86 0.60 21.46
C GLU A 115 23.04 -0.67 21.27
N VAL A 116 23.34 -1.73 22.02
CA VAL A 116 22.56 -2.98 22.02
C VAL A 116 21.13 -2.71 22.48
N PHE A 117 20.94 -1.91 23.53
CA PHE A 117 19.62 -1.56 24.05
C PHE A 117 18.80 -0.79 23.01
N GLU A 118 19.38 0.26 22.40
CA GLU A 118 18.69 1.05 21.35
C GLU A 118 18.36 0.20 20.12
N HIS A 119 19.28 -0.65 19.69
CA HIS A 119 19.07 -1.52 18.54
C HIS A 119 17.96 -2.55 18.80
N LEU A 120 17.94 -3.18 19.98
CA LEU A 120 16.87 -4.09 20.38
C LEU A 120 15.53 -3.37 20.53
N LEU A 121 15.50 -2.20 21.17
CA LEU A 121 14.28 -1.40 21.31
C LEU A 121 13.68 -1.05 19.94
N GLN A 122 14.51 -0.61 19.00
CA GLN A 122 14.08 -0.33 17.63
C GLN A 122 13.54 -1.59 16.94
N LYS A 123 14.26 -2.72 17.03
CA LYS A 123 13.84 -4.00 16.45
C LYS A 123 12.51 -4.49 17.04
N PHE A 124 12.27 -4.29 18.34
CA PHE A 124 11.00 -4.64 18.98
C PHE A 124 9.84 -3.77 18.51
N ILE A 125 10.06 -2.46 18.36
CA ILE A 125 9.04 -1.53 17.82
C ILE A 125 8.68 -1.92 16.39
N ASP A 126 9.68 -2.22 15.56
CA ASP A 126 9.47 -2.63 14.17
C ASP A 126 8.73 -3.96 14.06
N TYR A 127 9.00 -4.91 14.98
CA TYR A 127 8.33 -6.21 15.03
C TYR A 127 6.87 -6.12 15.49
N GLN A 128 6.58 -5.35 16.54
CA GLN A 128 5.21 -5.17 17.05
C GLN A 128 4.32 -4.37 16.07
N GLY A 129 4.95 -3.58 15.19
CA GLY A 129 4.28 -2.76 14.20
C GLY A 129 3.32 -1.73 14.82
N LYS A 130 2.36 -1.24 14.03
CA LYS A 130 1.45 -0.14 14.42
C LYS A 130 0.49 -0.45 15.59
N ARG A 131 0.53 -1.65 16.17
CA ARG A 131 -0.44 -2.11 17.17
C ARG A 131 -0.02 -1.86 18.62
N SER A 132 1.26 -1.59 18.91
CA SER A 132 1.74 -1.40 20.29
C SER A 132 1.32 -0.07 20.93
N GLY A 133 0.93 0.93 20.12
CA GLY A 133 0.60 2.27 20.61
C GLY A 133 1.81 3.09 21.11
N GLU A 134 2.96 2.45 21.28
CA GLU A 134 4.22 3.05 21.70
C GLU A 134 4.94 3.64 20.47
N SER A 135 5.23 4.94 20.52
CA SER A 135 5.98 5.63 19.47
C SER A 135 7.31 6.10 20.03
N ILE A 136 8.40 5.59 19.46
CA ILE A 136 9.73 6.19 19.69
C ILE A 136 9.86 7.43 18.81
N GLN A 137 10.37 8.51 19.39
CA GLN A 137 10.72 9.69 18.61
C GLN A 137 11.98 9.37 17.78
N PRO A 138 11.98 9.64 16.45
CA PRO A 138 13.17 9.45 15.63
C PRO A 138 14.39 10.19 16.21
N LYS A 139 15.53 9.51 16.25
CA LYS A 139 16.77 10.04 16.83
C LYS A 139 17.22 11.35 16.19
N GLU A 140 17.01 11.48 14.88
CA GLU A 140 17.34 12.67 14.10
C GLU A 140 16.56 13.90 14.59
N ILE A 141 15.30 13.71 14.99
CA ILE A 141 14.48 14.80 15.54
C ILE A 141 14.99 15.18 16.93
N SER A 142 15.31 14.20 17.79
CA SER A 142 15.89 14.49 19.11
C SER A 142 17.21 15.24 19.01
N ARG A 143 18.14 14.81 18.14
CA ARG A 143 19.42 15.51 17.92
C ARG A 143 19.22 16.93 17.41
N LEU A 144 18.34 17.12 16.43
CA LEU A 144 18.01 18.45 15.94
C LEU A 144 17.50 19.38 17.07
N ILE A 145 16.61 18.88 17.93
CA ILE A 145 16.08 19.69 19.06
C ILE A 145 17.19 20.03 20.07
N ILE A 146 18.11 19.10 20.36
CA ILE A 146 19.26 19.35 21.25
C ILE A 146 20.13 20.48 20.71
N GLU A 147 20.48 20.42 19.42
CA GLU A 147 21.28 21.46 18.76
C GLU A 147 20.54 22.81 18.74
N LEU A 148 19.23 22.82 18.45
CA LEU A 148 18.38 24.02 18.50
C LEU A 148 18.26 24.62 19.90
N ALA A 149 18.25 23.78 20.94
CA ALA A 149 18.18 24.22 22.31
C ALA A 149 19.44 25.01 22.71
N ASN A 150 20.62 24.57 22.23
CA ASN A 150 21.93 25.14 22.55
C ASN A 150 22.07 25.41 24.07
N LEU A 151 22.07 24.32 24.84
CA LEU A 151 22.01 24.36 26.30
C LEU A 151 23.38 24.58 26.94
N ASP A 152 23.41 25.45 27.93
CA ASP A 152 24.54 25.64 28.82
C ASP A 152 24.75 24.44 29.76
N SER A 153 25.90 24.41 30.43
CA SER A 153 26.16 23.51 31.55
C SER A 153 25.20 23.80 32.71
N ASN A 154 24.75 22.77 33.41
CA ASN A 154 23.76 22.87 34.51
C ASN A 154 22.38 23.41 34.11
N ALA A 155 22.07 23.46 32.81
CA ALA A 155 20.75 23.87 32.34
C ALA A 155 19.65 22.95 32.92
N LYS A 156 18.53 23.56 33.30
CA LYS A 156 17.35 22.86 33.80
C LYS A 156 16.38 22.57 32.68
N VAL A 157 16.13 21.29 32.45
CA VAL A 157 15.30 20.78 31.36
C VAL A 157 14.07 20.08 31.91
N TYR A 158 12.90 20.42 31.36
CA TYR A 158 11.65 19.73 31.65
C TYR A 158 10.98 19.16 30.41
N ASN A 159 10.51 17.92 30.52
CA ASN A 159 9.75 17.23 29.50
C ASN A 159 8.44 16.66 30.07
N PRO A 160 7.31 17.39 29.91
CA PRO A 160 6.00 16.97 30.45
C PRO A 160 5.37 15.79 29.70
N PHE A 161 5.92 15.39 28.55
CA PHE A 161 5.41 14.29 27.72
C PHE A 161 6.59 13.42 27.26
N ALA A 162 7.30 12.85 28.25
CA ALA A 162 8.63 12.30 28.04
C ALA A 162 8.67 10.99 27.25
N GLY A 163 7.58 10.21 27.22
CA GLY A 163 7.51 8.97 26.44
C GLY A 163 8.65 8.02 26.81
N LEU A 164 9.36 7.47 25.83
CA LEU A 164 10.52 6.61 26.10
C LEU A 164 11.80 7.39 26.50
N ALA A 165 11.67 8.59 27.08
CA ALA A 165 12.80 9.45 27.46
C ALA A 165 13.77 9.72 26.27
N SER A 166 13.20 9.85 25.05
CA SER A 166 13.99 9.87 23.80
C SER A 166 14.87 11.11 23.62
N PHE A 167 14.58 12.18 24.34
CA PHE A 167 15.36 13.41 24.30
C PHE A 167 16.50 13.39 25.31
N SER A 168 16.24 12.91 26.53
CA SER A 168 17.17 13.00 27.66
C SER A 168 18.43 12.17 27.51
N ILE A 169 18.44 11.13 26.68
CA ILE A 169 19.65 10.36 26.40
C ILE A 169 20.76 11.20 25.75
N TYR A 170 20.41 12.32 25.09
CA TYR A 170 21.34 13.23 24.43
C TYR A 170 21.78 14.42 25.31
N LEU A 171 21.17 14.59 26.49
CA LEU A 171 21.58 15.64 27.43
C LEU A 171 22.92 15.29 28.07
N LYS A 172 23.68 16.30 28.46
CA LYS A 172 24.94 16.10 29.20
C LYS A 172 24.64 15.75 30.65
N ASP A 173 25.55 15.06 31.32
CA ASP A 173 25.33 14.56 32.68
C ASP A 173 25.34 15.68 33.74
N ASP A 174 25.93 16.83 33.42
CA ASP A 174 25.91 18.03 34.24
C ASP A 174 24.59 18.81 34.15
N GLN A 175 23.65 18.42 33.28
CA GLN A 175 22.34 19.06 33.13
C GLN A 175 21.28 18.39 34.02
N GLU A 176 20.32 19.19 34.48
CA GLU A 176 19.22 18.71 35.33
C GLU A 176 18.00 18.41 34.46
N TYR A 177 17.51 17.16 34.47
CA TYR A 177 16.38 16.73 33.66
C TYR A 177 15.21 16.29 34.53
N HIS A 178 14.01 16.79 34.20
CA HIS A 178 12.75 16.40 34.81
C HIS A 178 11.80 15.91 33.71
N GLY A 179 11.46 14.63 33.70
CA GLY A 179 10.52 14.04 32.75
C GLY A 179 9.27 13.48 33.45
N GLN A 180 8.11 13.58 32.79
CA GLN A 180 6.88 12.93 33.24
C GLN A 180 6.28 12.05 32.14
N GLU A 181 5.80 10.88 32.52
CA GLU A 181 5.06 9.96 31.65
C GLU A 181 3.92 9.32 32.43
N ILE A 182 2.75 9.22 31.80
CA ILE A 182 1.54 8.70 32.46
C ILE A 182 1.38 7.19 32.27
N ASN A 183 1.92 6.64 31.19
CA ASN A 183 1.84 5.22 30.88
C ASN A 183 2.93 4.45 31.63
N THR A 184 2.51 3.59 32.58
CA THR A 184 3.40 2.80 33.42
C THR A 184 4.41 1.95 32.65
N SER A 185 4.00 1.31 31.55
CA SER A 185 4.88 0.46 30.75
C SER A 185 5.92 1.28 29.98
N THR A 186 5.50 2.39 29.35
CA THR A 186 6.39 3.33 28.66
C THR A 186 7.38 3.96 29.63
N TRP A 187 6.91 4.33 30.82
CA TRP A 187 7.75 4.85 31.90
C TRP A 187 8.81 3.84 32.34
N ALA A 188 8.45 2.57 32.55
CA ALA A 188 9.42 1.54 32.92
C ALA A 188 10.52 1.33 31.86
N ILE A 189 10.16 1.34 30.57
CA ILE A 189 11.15 1.27 29.48
C ILE A 189 12.03 2.53 29.47
N GLY A 190 11.44 3.72 29.65
CA GLY A 190 12.21 4.96 29.71
C GLY A 190 13.19 5.00 30.90
N GLN A 191 12.82 4.44 32.05
CA GLN A 191 13.73 4.22 33.20
C GLN A 191 14.91 3.33 32.82
N LEU A 192 14.63 2.18 32.17
CA LEU A 192 15.68 1.27 31.68
C LEU A 192 16.58 1.95 30.65
N ARG A 193 16.00 2.74 29.75
CA ARG A 193 16.74 3.46 28.71
C ARG A 193 17.65 4.52 29.30
N LEU A 194 17.18 5.34 30.23
CA LEU A 194 18.02 6.31 30.94
C LEU A 194 19.19 5.62 31.64
N LYS A 195 18.94 4.49 32.31
CA LYS A 195 19.99 3.69 32.95
C LYS A 195 20.97 3.09 31.93
N ALA A 196 20.50 2.64 30.77
CA ALA A 196 21.34 2.10 29.69
C ALA A 196 22.33 3.15 29.17
N HIS A 197 21.93 4.42 29.14
CA HIS A 197 22.77 5.57 28.78
C HIS A 197 23.48 6.21 29.98
N SER A 198 23.57 5.51 31.11
CA SER A 198 24.25 5.95 32.33
C SER A 198 23.80 7.31 32.87
N LYS A 199 22.54 7.69 32.66
CA LYS A 199 21.98 8.94 33.18
C LYS A 199 21.76 8.82 34.69
N GLY A 200 22.45 9.69 35.43
CA GLY A 200 22.58 9.66 36.89
C GLY A 200 21.45 10.39 37.64
N CYS A 201 21.73 10.76 38.89
CA CYS A 201 20.73 11.33 39.82
C CYS A 201 20.12 12.67 39.38
N SER A 202 20.80 13.43 38.51
CA SER A 202 20.27 14.69 37.96
C SER A 202 19.12 14.49 36.98
N PHE A 203 18.77 13.24 36.65
CA PHE A 203 17.69 12.88 35.73
C PHE A 203 16.52 12.28 36.51
N SER A 204 15.56 13.12 36.89
CA SER A 204 14.28 12.67 37.42
C SER A 204 13.35 12.27 36.28
N TYR A 205 12.80 11.06 36.34
CA TYR A 205 11.78 10.59 35.41
C TYR A 205 10.64 9.88 36.14
N GLU A 206 9.49 10.53 36.13
CA GLU A 206 8.37 10.27 37.04
C GLU A 206 7.16 9.69 36.31
N LEU A 207 6.50 8.74 36.97
CA LEU A 207 5.23 8.19 36.55
C LEU A 207 4.11 9.12 37.04
N ASP A 208 3.71 10.09 36.23
CA ASP A 208 2.74 11.10 36.62
C ASP A 208 1.96 11.69 35.41
N ASN A 209 0.84 12.33 35.70
CA ASN A 209 0.02 13.02 34.72
C ASN A 209 0.34 14.52 34.70
N SER A 210 1.19 14.95 33.77
CA SER A 210 1.61 16.35 33.60
C SER A 210 0.47 17.35 33.34
N ILE A 211 -0.70 16.89 32.86
CA ILE A 211 -1.88 17.75 32.67
C ILE A 211 -2.55 18.08 34.02
N LYS A 212 -2.50 17.14 34.97
CA LYS A 212 -3.04 17.35 36.33
C LYS A 212 -1.99 17.96 37.26
N ASN A 213 -0.77 17.45 37.17
CA ASN A 213 0.35 17.71 38.07
C ASN A 213 1.52 18.30 37.27
N TRP A 214 1.33 19.50 36.73
CA TRP A 214 2.40 20.22 36.07
C TRP A 214 3.48 20.61 37.09
N ASN A 215 4.76 20.53 36.72
CA ASN A 215 5.83 20.99 37.61
C ASN A 215 5.86 22.52 37.67
N GLU A 216 5.21 23.09 38.69
CA GLU A 216 5.14 24.54 38.93
C GLU A 216 6.20 25.04 39.92
N PHE A 217 6.98 24.14 40.54
CA PHE A 217 7.86 24.48 41.66
C PHE A 217 9.18 25.14 41.23
N GLN A 218 9.53 25.08 39.94
CA GLN A 218 10.75 25.69 39.42
C GLN A 218 10.56 26.25 38.01
N LYS A 219 11.49 27.14 37.62
CA LYS A 219 11.61 27.60 36.24
C LYS A 219 12.64 26.76 35.50
N PHE A 220 12.45 26.62 34.20
CA PHE A 220 13.29 25.78 33.33
C PHE A 220 13.92 26.59 32.20
N ASP A 221 15.18 26.29 31.89
CA ASP A 221 15.91 26.90 30.77
C ASP A 221 15.45 26.31 29.43
N LEU A 222 15.03 25.04 29.47
CA LEU A 222 14.39 24.38 28.35
C LEU A 222 13.16 23.60 28.81
N ILE A 223 12.05 23.81 28.13
CA ILE A 223 10.95 22.86 28.11
C ILE A 223 10.91 22.23 26.73
N VAL A 224 10.97 20.90 26.68
CA VAL A 224 10.92 20.14 25.43
C VAL A 224 9.74 19.19 25.46
N ALA A 225 8.97 19.11 24.37
CA ALA A 225 7.77 18.30 24.39
C ALA A 225 7.33 17.81 23.01
N THR A 226 6.93 16.55 22.95
CA THR A 226 6.20 15.96 21.82
C THR A 226 4.88 15.43 22.36
N PRO A 227 3.87 16.30 22.59
CA PRO A 227 2.63 15.85 23.20
C PRO A 227 1.82 14.96 22.24
N PRO A 228 0.86 14.18 22.77
CA PRO A 228 -0.09 13.45 21.95
C PRO A 228 -0.84 14.38 20.97
N PHE A 229 -0.70 14.15 19.66
CA PHE A 229 -1.22 15.09 18.67
C PHE A 229 -2.75 15.22 18.70
N LYS A 230 -3.26 16.47 18.70
CA LYS A 230 -4.69 16.80 18.66
C LYS A 230 -5.52 16.21 19.81
N MET A 231 -4.88 15.88 20.93
CA MET A 231 -5.58 15.34 22.08
C MET A 231 -6.50 16.40 22.69
N ARG A 232 -7.78 16.07 22.79
CA ARG A 232 -8.77 16.92 23.48
C ARG A 232 -8.68 16.69 24.98
N LEU A 233 -8.70 17.79 25.73
CA LEU A 233 -8.75 17.75 27.19
C LEU A 233 -10.20 17.75 27.66
N GLN A 234 -10.55 16.82 28.56
CA GLN A 234 -11.88 16.81 29.17
C GLN A 234 -12.00 17.98 30.15
N ARG A 235 -13.17 18.61 30.19
CA ARG A 235 -13.47 19.60 31.24
C ARG A 235 -13.64 18.87 32.56
N PRO A 236 -12.99 19.29 33.65
CA PRO A 236 -13.39 18.84 34.96
C PRO A 236 -14.86 19.23 35.18
N LEU A 237 -15.71 18.27 35.54
CA LEU A 237 -17.13 18.52 35.86
C LEU A 237 -17.29 19.45 37.06
N TYR A 238 -16.27 19.55 37.92
CA TYR A 238 -16.17 20.47 39.04
C TYR A 238 -14.70 20.89 39.21
N SER A 239 -14.32 22.06 38.70
CA SER A 239 -13.10 22.73 39.15
C SER A 239 -13.32 24.23 39.16
N ASN A 240 -13.54 24.77 40.37
CA ASN A 240 -13.50 26.20 40.66
C ASN A 240 -12.04 26.72 40.77
N LEU A 241 -11.08 26.02 40.14
CA LEU A 241 -9.69 26.46 40.03
C LEU A 241 -9.58 27.41 38.83
N ILE A 242 -9.77 28.68 39.16
CA ILE A 242 -9.27 29.92 38.54
C ILE A 242 -8.57 29.73 37.15
N ASP A 243 -9.27 30.25 36.13
CA ASP A 243 -8.86 30.75 34.81
C ASP A 243 -8.52 29.87 33.59
N ASN A 244 -8.12 28.61 33.69
CA ASN A 244 -7.53 27.94 32.51
C ASN A 244 -8.33 26.75 31.96
N ASN A 245 -9.42 27.06 31.26
CA ASN A 245 -10.33 26.09 30.63
C ASN A 245 -9.79 25.60 29.26
N TYR A 246 -8.62 24.95 29.26
CA TYR A 246 -8.02 24.35 28.06
C TYR A 246 -8.91 23.26 27.45
N ARG A 247 -8.94 23.16 26.13
CA ARG A 247 -9.69 22.11 25.41
C ARG A 247 -8.82 21.17 24.60
N ASP A 248 -7.55 21.50 24.45
CA ASP A 248 -6.56 20.80 23.66
C ASP A 248 -5.19 20.91 24.33
N VAL A 249 -4.37 19.88 24.13
CA VAL A 249 -3.07 19.76 24.78
C VAL A 249 -2.07 20.81 24.26
N GLU A 250 -2.20 21.23 22.99
CA GLU A 250 -1.34 22.24 22.39
C GLU A 250 -1.50 23.58 23.12
N SER A 251 -2.74 24.04 23.36
CA SER A 251 -2.99 25.28 24.12
C SER A 251 -2.52 25.18 25.57
N PHE A 252 -2.73 24.03 26.22
CA PHE A 252 -2.28 23.78 27.59
C PHE A 252 -0.76 23.87 27.70
N LEU A 253 -0.04 23.14 26.84
CA LEU A 253 1.42 23.06 26.85
C LEU A 253 2.06 24.41 26.55
N VAL A 254 1.54 25.16 25.56
CA VAL A 254 2.14 26.45 25.21
C VAL A 254 1.98 27.47 26.35
N ASP A 255 0.79 27.59 26.95
CA ASP A 255 0.60 28.53 28.06
C ASP A 255 1.39 28.11 29.32
N LYS A 256 1.23 26.86 29.79
CA LYS A 256 1.94 26.37 30.98
C LYS A 256 3.44 26.33 30.78
N GLY A 257 3.88 25.93 29.59
CA GLY A 257 5.27 25.91 29.18
C GLY A 257 5.89 27.29 29.26
N ILE A 258 5.36 28.27 28.52
CA ILE A 258 5.91 29.64 28.52
C ILE A 258 5.94 30.24 29.93
N ARG A 259 4.88 30.04 30.72
CA ARG A 259 4.85 30.52 32.12
C ARG A 259 5.89 29.86 33.01
N SER A 260 6.37 28.66 32.68
CA SER A 260 7.34 27.90 33.48
C SER A 260 8.79 28.08 33.00
N LEU A 261 9.03 28.89 31.96
CA LEU A 261 10.38 29.18 31.49
C LEU A 261 11.11 30.15 32.42
N SER A 262 12.43 29.98 32.53
CA SER A 262 13.34 30.95 33.13
C SER A 262 13.49 32.18 32.23
N ASN A 263 14.17 33.20 32.74
CA ASN A 263 14.56 34.34 31.90
C ASN A 263 15.47 33.83 30.78
N ASN A 264 15.16 34.17 29.53
CA ASN A 264 15.83 33.65 28.33
C ASN A 264 15.64 32.14 28.06
N GLY A 265 14.76 31.47 28.81
CA GLY A 265 14.40 30.08 28.57
C GLY A 265 13.63 29.87 27.26
N LYS A 266 13.64 28.63 26.77
CA LYS A 266 13.02 28.23 25.51
C LYS A 266 12.02 27.09 25.70
N LEU A 267 10.90 27.14 24.98
CA LEU A 267 10.03 25.99 24.78
C LEU A 267 10.21 25.49 23.36
N ILE A 268 10.66 24.24 23.19
CA ILE A 268 10.78 23.59 21.88
C ILE A 268 9.81 22.42 21.82
N THR A 269 8.86 22.47 20.90
CA THR A 269 7.82 21.43 20.80
C THR A 269 7.60 20.94 19.39
N VAL A 270 7.33 19.64 19.27
CA VAL A 270 6.92 18.99 18.02
C VAL A 270 5.41 18.93 17.98
N PHE A 271 4.80 19.67 17.07
CA PHE A 271 3.35 19.64 16.80
C PHE A 271 3.05 19.08 15.43
N SER A 272 1.80 18.64 15.22
CA SER A 272 1.30 18.44 13.86
C SER A 272 1.18 19.78 13.13
N LEU A 273 1.36 19.79 11.80
CA LEU A 273 1.23 21.02 10.99
C LEU A 273 -0.09 21.75 11.17
N SER A 274 -1.14 21.08 11.66
CA SER A 274 -2.43 21.72 11.91
C SER A 274 -2.40 22.85 12.91
N PHE A 275 -1.45 22.92 13.84
CA PHE A 275 -1.32 24.07 14.72
C PHE A 275 -1.15 25.37 13.91
N LEU A 276 -0.34 25.32 12.85
CA LEU A 276 0.01 26.48 12.01
C LEU A 276 -1.20 27.13 11.34
N PHE A 277 -2.20 26.34 10.93
CA PHE A 277 -3.36 26.81 10.17
C PHE A 277 -4.71 26.62 10.87
N SER A 278 -4.75 26.04 12.07
CA SER A 278 -6.02 25.86 12.79
C SER A 278 -6.65 27.19 13.20
N GLY A 279 -7.97 27.26 13.03
CA GLY A 279 -8.80 28.40 13.42
C GLY A 279 -9.28 28.35 14.87
N GLY A 280 -10.29 29.17 15.20
CA GLY A 280 -10.96 29.13 16.51
C GLY A 280 -10.07 29.56 17.67
N ARG A 281 -9.99 28.76 18.74
CA ARG A 281 -9.18 29.10 19.93
C ARG A 281 -7.68 29.11 19.63
N LEU A 282 -7.19 28.18 18.82
CA LEU A 282 -5.77 28.15 18.40
C LEU A 282 -5.37 29.39 17.59
N ALA A 283 -6.28 29.96 16.79
CA ALA A 283 -6.03 31.23 16.13
C ALA A 283 -5.87 32.40 17.13
N LYS A 284 -6.69 32.44 18.19
CA LYS A 284 -6.54 33.43 19.27
C LYS A 284 -5.22 33.27 20.03
N LEU A 285 -4.84 32.03 20.32
CA LEU A 285 -3.55 31.72 20.95
C LEU A 285 -2.39 32.20 20.07
N LYS A 286 -2.35 31.81 18.79
CA LYS A 286 -1.30 32.25 17.85
C LYS A 286 -1.21 33.76 17.78
N ARG A 287 -2.33 34.46 17.65
CA ARG A 287 -2.37 35.93 17.68
C ARG A 287 -1.70 36.47 18.94
N SER A 288 -2.09 35.99 20.12
CA SER A 288 -1.46 36.40 21.39
C SER A 288 0.04 36.13 21.40
N LEU A 289 0.50 34.99 20.88
CA LEU A 289 1.93 34.65 20.87
C LEU A 289 2.72 35.54 19.91
N ILE A 290 2.16 35.87 18.75
CA ILE A 290 2.76 36.76 17.74
C ILE A 290 2.83 38.19 18.28
N ASP A 291 1.73 38.71 18.82
CA ASP A 291 1.63 40.07 19.34
C ASP A 291 2.61 40.31 20.51
N ASN A 292 2.99 39.25 21.23
CA ASN A 292 3.97 39.30 22.32
C ASN A 292 5.39 38.85 21.91
N ASN A 293 5.67 38.63 20.61
CA ASN A 293 6.97 38.17 20.10
C ASN A 293 7.48 36.86 20.73
N LEU A 294 6.57 35.96 21.11
CA LEU A 294 6.91 34.71 21.81
C LEU A 294 7.27 33.57 20.87
N ILE A 295 6.86 33.62 19.59
CA ILE A 295 7.24 32.64 18.57
C ILE A 295 8.54 33.10 17.92
N ASP A 296 9.60 32.32 18.07
CA ASP A 296 10.92 32.65 17.54
C ASP A 296 11.15 31.97 16.18
N THR A 297 10.91 30.66 16.11
CA THR A 297 11.22 29.86 14.92
C THR A 297 10.14 28.79 14.66
N ILE A 298 9.82 28.57 13.38
CA ILE A 298 8.93 27.51 12.88
C ILE A 298 9.69 26.69 11.83
N ILE A 299 9.79 25.38 12.04
CA ILE A 299 10.48 24.46 11.13
C ILE A 299 9.50 23.37 10.67
N THR A 300 9.14 23.34 9.38
CA THR A 300 8.31 22.25 8.83
C THR A 300 9.18 21.08 8.41
N LEU A 301 8.86 19.88 8.91
CA LEU A 301 9.66 18.68 8.65
C LEU A 301 9.08 17.84 7.51
N PRO A 302 9.88 16.94 6.90
CA PRO A 302 9.41 15.97 5.92
C PRO A 302 8.24 15.11 6.44
N SER A 303 7.31 14.79 5.54
CA SER A 303 6.20 13.87 5.87
C SER A 303 6.68 12.41 5.96
N GLY A 304 6.11 11.64 6.90
CA GLY A 304 6.40 10.22 7.05
C GLY A 304 7.65 9.87 7.86
N LEU A 305 8.14 10.80 8.71
CA LEU A 305 9.26 10.53 9.62
C LEU A 305 8.88 9.68 10.84
N LEU A 306 7.61 9.70 11.24
CA LEU A 306 7.13 8.92 12.40
C LEU A 306 6.73 7.52 11.93
N SER A 307 7.28 6.48 12.55
CA SER A 307 7.05 5.07 12.17
C SER A 307 5.58 4.67 12.22
N ASN A 308 4.83 5.21 13.18
CA ASN A 308 3.44 4.83 13.43
C ASN A 308 2.41 5.64 12.64
N THR A 309 2.79 6.79 12.06
CA THR A 309 1.84 7.71 11.44
C THR A 309 2.43 8.54 10.30
N SER A 310 1.62 8.83 9.28
CA SER A 310 1.98 9.74 8.19
C SER A 310 1.64 11.20 8.48
N ILE A 311 1.22 11.53 9.71
CA ILE A 311 0.97 12.90 10.14
C ILE A 311 2.26 13.72 9.97
N PRO A 312 2.26 14.79 9.17
CA PRO A 312 3.39 15.68 9.10
C PRO A 312 3.42 16.60 10.32
N ILE A 313 4.64 16.95 10.68
CA ILE A 313 4.98 17.62 11.93
C ILE A 313 5.83 18.85 11.65
N CYS A 314 5.85 19.76 12.61
CA CYS A 314 6.75 20.90 12.66
C CYS A 314 7.38 21.01 14.05
N ILE A 315 8.55 21.63 14.12
CA ILE A 315 9.15 22.09 15.37
C ILE A 315 8.81 23.57 15.53
N LEU A 316 8.32 23.93 16.71
CA LEU A 316 8.06 25.30 17.13
C LEU A 316 8.99 25.65 18.28
N ILE A 317 9.67 26.79 18.15
CA ILE A 317 10.52 27.36 19.19
C ILE A 317 9.86 28.62 19.70
N PHE A 318 9.57 28.64 21.00
CA PHE A 318 9.11 29.81 21.71
C PHE A 318 10.22 30.30 22.65
N LYS A 319 10.36 31.62 22.76
CA LYS A 319 11.32 32.25 23.67
C LYS A 319 10.63 33.32 24.50
N THR A 320 11.05 33.46 25.76
CA THR A 320 10.60 34.58 26.61
C THR A 320 11.20 35.91 26.17
N ILE A 321 12.37 35.87 25.51
CA ILE A 321 13.06 37.03 24.95
C ILE A 321 13.38 36.72 23.48
N SER A 322 12.77 37.47 22.56
CA SER A 322 13.06 37.33 21.14
C SER A 322 14.40 37.97 20.79
N SER A 323 15.21 37.26 20.00
CA SER A 323 16.44 37.81 19.43
C SER A 323 16.17 38.78 18.26
N ARG A 324 14.97 38.74 17.67
CA ARG A 324 14.57 39.62 16.56
C ARG A 324 13.07 39.98 16.67
N PRO A 325 12.70 40.87 17.60
CA PRO A 325 11.30 41.29 17.77
C PRO A 325 10.68 41.79 16.45
N GLY A 326 9.41 41.47 16.23
CA GLY A 326 8.67 41.79 15.00
C GLY A 326 8.93 40.83 13.83
N TYR A 327 9.80 39.82 14.00
CA TYR A 327 10.07 38.80 12.99
C TYR A 327 9.97 37.39 13.58
N ILE A 328 9.58 36.43 12.73
CA ILE A 328 9.61 35.00 13.04
C ILE A 328 10.45 34.28 11.99
N LYS A 329 11.38 33.42 12.42
CA LYS A 329 12.22 32.62 11.52
C LYS A 329 11.43 31.41 11.00
N PHE A 330 11.22 31.35 9.70
CA PHE A 330 10.52 30.27 9.01
C PHE A 330 11.53 29.39 8.28
N ILE A 331 11.44 28.08 8.46
CA ILE A 331 12.32 27.10 7.82
C ILE A 331 11.48 26.00 7.17
N ASP A 332 11.54 25.88 5.84
CA ASP A 332 10.96 24.76 5.10
C ASP A 332 11.97 23.62 4.93
N ALA A 333 11.93 22.66 5.86
CA ALA A 333 12.77 21.47 5.81
C ALA A 333 12.07 20.27 5.14
N SER A 334 10.95 20.46 4.41
CA SER A 334 10.15 19.35 3.84
C SER A 334 10.92 18.44 2.87
N SER A 335 11.98 18.96 2.26
CA SER A 335 12.89 18.24 1.34
C SER A 335 14.12 17.62 2.03
N PHE A 336 14.33 17.84 3.33
CA PHE A 336 15.53 17.42 4.06
C PHE A 336 15.42 15.99 4.56
N PHE A 337 15.36 15.02 3.64
CA PHE A 337 15.32 13.60 4.01
C PHE A 337 16.19 12.74 3.10
N THR A 338 16.66 11.63 3.64
CA THR A 338 17.21 10.51 2.87
C THR A 338 16.17 9.41 2.78
N LYS A 339 16.08 8.75 1.62
CA LYS A 339 15.25 7.55 1.48
C LYS A 339 15.94 6.41 2.20
N ASP A 340 15.20 5.71 3.06
CA ASP A 340 15.71 4.60 3.87
C ASP A 340 14.85 3.37 3.56
N GLY A 341 15.06 2.76 2.39
CA GLY A 341 14.21 1.69 1.86
C GLY A 341 12.98 2.17 1.05
N PRO A 342 12.06 1.25 0.66
CA PRO A 342 10.99 1.56 -0.30
C PRO A 342 9.90 2.49 0.24
N ARG A 343 9.74 2.59 1.56
CA ARG A 343 8.62 3.32 2.21
C ARG A 343 9.03 4.19 3.42
N SER A 344 10.29 4.15 3.85
CA SER A 344 10.78 4.90 5.01
C SER A 344 11.63 6.08 4.58
N LYS A 345 11.53 7.16 5.36
CA LYS A 345 12.33 8.37 5.22
C LYS A 345 13.03 8.62 6.53
N ARG A 346 14.29 9.03 6.44
CA ARG A 346 15.07 9.51 7.57
C ARG A 346 15.33 10.99 7.38
N LEU A 347 15.18 11.79 8.43
CA LEU A 347 15.52 13.21 8.40
C LEU A 347 17.02 13.36 8.14
N ASN A 348 17.41 14.27 7.26
CA ASN A 348 18.81 14.68 7.11
C ASN A 348 19.07 15.83 8.08
N ASP A 349 19.19 15.50 9.36
CA ASP A 349 19.37 16.46 10.45
C ASP A 349 20.68 17.23 10.32
N PHE A 350 21.77 16.59 9.88
CA PHE A 350 23.06 17.27 9.67
C PHE A 350 22.98 18.44 8.69
N LYS A 351 22.41 18.22 7.49
CA LYS A 351 22.25 19.28 6.50
C LYS A 351 21.30 20.37 6.97
N LEU A 352 20.28 20.01 7.74
CA LEU A 352 19.33 20.97 8.31
C LEU A 352 19.99 21.83 9.40
N ILE A 353 20.82 21.23 10.27
CA ILE A 353 21.60 21.95 11.28
C ILE A 353 22.59 22.90 10.60
N GLU A 354 23.26 22.47 9.53
CA GLU A 354 24.14 23.34 8.75
C GLU A 354 23.40 24.57 8.20
N LEU A 355 22.22 24.37 7.58
CA LEU A 355 21.36 25.46 7.11
C LEU A 355 20.97 26.41 8.26
N ILE A 356 20.58 25.85 9.41
CA ILE A 356 20.15 26.64 10.58
C ILE A 356 21.29 27.50 11.11
N ASN A 357 22.50 26.93 11.18
CA ASN A 357 23.70 27.58 11.71
C ASN A 357 24.27 28.66 10.77
N GLN A 358 24.07 28.53 9.46
CA GLN A 358 24.41 29.59 8.50
C GLN A 358 23.59 30.86 8.76
N ASP A 359 22.33 30.71 9.21
CA ASP A 359 21.43 31.80 9.62
C ASP A 359 21.22 32.90 8.57
N THR A 360 21.36 32.56 7.29
CA THR A 360 21.16 33.46 6.14
C THR A 360 19.89 33.12 5.37
N GLU A 361 19.15 34.14 4.93
CA GLU A 361 17.95 33.93 4.11
C GLU A 361 18.26 33.25 2.78
N ASN A 362 17.44 32.27 2.41
CA ASN A 362 17.53 31.53 1.16
C ASN A 362 16.17 30.90 0.81
N GLU A 363 16.16 29.93 -0.09
CA GLU A 363 14.94 29.23 -0.54
C GLU A 363 14.32 28.30 0.52
N PHE A 364 15.01 28.03 1.63
CA PHE A 364 14.53 27.20 2.74
C PHE A 364 14.38 27.97 4.06
N LEU A 365 15.04 29.11 4.24
CA LEU A 365 15.03 29.91 5.47
C LEU A 365 14.68 31.37 5.16
N ARG A 366 13.68 31.93 5.86
CA ARG A 366 13.31 33.36 5.77
C ARG A 366 12.91 33.92 7.13
N TYR A 367 13.11 35.21 7.34
CA TYR A 367 12.55 35.95 8.47
C TYR A 367 11.30 36.70 8.02
N ILE A 368 10.17 36.30 8.56
CA ILE A 368 8.87 36.87 8.17
C ILE A 368 8.49 37.97 9.15
N ASN A 369 8.22 39.16 8.63
CA ASN A 369 7.71 40.28 9.42
C ASN A 369 6.27 39.96 9.88
N VAL A 370 5.95 40.26 11.13
CA VAL A 370 4.61 40.00 11.70
C VAL A 370 3.47 40.69 10.93
N GLU A 371 3.71 41.82 10.25
CA GLU A 371 2.73 42.47 9.38
C GLU A 371 2.31 41.58 8.20
N GLU A 372 3.24 40.83 7.62
CA GLU A 372 2.94 39.85 6.56
C GLU A 372 2.05 38.72 7.10
N ILE A 373 2.26 38.34 8.37
CA ILE A 373 1.47 37.32 9.06
C ILE A 373 0.05 37.81 9.35
N TYR A 374 -0.10 39.09 9.73
CA TYR A 374 -1.41 39.72 9.92
C TYR A 374 -2.23 39.75 8.63
N ASN A 375 -1.59 40.08 7.50
CA ASN A 375 -2.23 40.05 6.18
C ASN A 375 -2.68 38.64 5.76
N ASN A 376 -2.03 37.61 6.29
CA ASN A 376 -2.33 36.20 6.08
C ASN A 376 -3.22 35.57 7.17
N ASP A 377 -4.01 36.37 7.89
CA ASP A 377 -4.96 35.93 8.94
C ASP A 377 -4.32 35.07 10.04
N PHE A 378 -3.07 35.36 10.42
CA PHE A 378 -2.32 34.58 11.42
C PHE A 378 -2.09 33.10 11.04
N ASP A 379 -2.11 32.79 9.73
CA ASP A 379 -1.74 31.47 9.23
C ASP A 379 -0.22 31.34 9.19
N LEU A 380 0.33 30.39 9.94
CA LEU A 380 1.78 30.18 10.06
C LEU A 380 2.28 29.06 9.14
N SER A 381 1.51 28.66 8.13
CA SER A 381 1.92 27.62 7.18
C SER A 381 3.13 28.08 6.37
N VAL A 382 4.28 27.46 6.62
CA VAL A 382 5.57 27.91 6.09
C VAL A 382 5.56 28.08 4.58
N GLY A 383 5.04 27.10 3.82
CA GLY A 383 5.03 27.14 2.36
C GLY A 383 4.32 28.35 1.72
N ARG A 384 3.44 29.05 2.45
CA ARG A 384 2.79 30.29 2.01
C ARG A 384 3.79 31.44 1.86
N TYR A 385 4.77 31.49 2.74
CA TYR A 385 5.75 32.59 2.83
C TYR A 385 6.98 32.36 1.96
N PHE A 386 7.07 31.21 1.29
CA PHE A 386 8.11 30.92 0.29
C PHE A 386 7.60 31.05 -1.14
N LEU A 387 6.33 31.43 -1.30
CA LEU A 387 5.76 31.72 -2.61
C LEU A 387 6.41 33.00 -3.16
N LYS A 388 7.12 32.86 -4.28
CA LYS A 388 7.67 34.01 -5.01
C LYS A 388 6.52 34.86 -5.54
N ASP A 389 6.72 36.18 -5.63
CA ASP A 389 5.71 37.03 -6.25
C ASP A 389 5.54 36.64 -7.73
N ILE A 390 4.30 36.43 -8.11
CA ILE A 390 3.91 36.00 -9.45
C ILE A 390 3.19 37.18 -10.09
N GLN A 391 3.64 37.59 -11.28
CA GLN A 391 2.90 38.54 -12.11
C GLN A 391 1.65 37.87 -12.66
N GLY A 392 0.51 38.55 -12.55
CA GLY A 392 -0.77 38.07 -13.04
C GLY A 392 -1.95 38.76 -12.37
N THR A 393 -3.15 38.42 -12.84
CA THR A 393 -4.43 38.94 -12.36
C THR A 393 -5.02 37.99 -11.34
N LYS A 394 -5.51 38.47 -10.20
CA LYS A 394 -6.12 37.59 -9.19
C LYS A 394 -7.45 37.06 -9.71
N ILE A 395 -7.81 35.84 -9.34
CA ILE A 395 -9.10 35.26 -9.73
C ILE A 395 -10.28 36.11 -9.23
N SER A 396 -10.13 36.80 -8.10
CA SER A 396 -11.14 37.75 -7.58
C SER A 396 -11.40 38.95 -8.50
N ASP A 397 -10.46 39.30 -9.37
CA ASP A 397 -10.58 40.50 -10.22
C ASP A 397 -11.44 40.21 -11.46
N PHE A 398 -11.61 38.94 -11.83
CA PHE A 398 -12.43 38.51 -12.98
C PHE A 398 -13.46 37.43 -12.62
N SER A 399 -13.63 37.10 -11.35
CA SER A 399 -14.65 36.17 -10.88
C SER A 399 -15.21 36.54 -9.50
N SER A 400 -16.41 36.04 -9.19
CA SER A 400 -17.04 36.20 -7.88
C SER A 400 -17.63 34.90 -7.37
N ILE A 401 -17.43 34.60 -6.08
CA ILE A 401 -18.00 33.40 -5.45
C ILE A 401 -19.53 33.52 -5.37
N ILE A 402 -20.22 32.54 -5.94
CA ILE A 402 -21.67 32.39 -5.84
C ILE A 402 -21.99 31.75 -4.50
N ARG A 403 -22.69 32.48 -3.62
CA ARG A 403 -23.07 31.97 -2.30
C ARG A 403 -24.21 30.95 -2.39
N GLY A 404 -25.11 31.14 -3.34
CA GLY A 404 -26.31 30.33 -3.56
C GLY A 404 -27.35 30.45 -2.43
N LEU A 405 -28.60 30.11 -2.75
CA LEU A 405 -29.65 29.97 -1.73
C LEU A 405 -29.47 28.65 -0.97
N ARG A 406 -29.99 28.59 0.25
CA ARG A 406 -29.98 27.33 1.01
C ARG A 406 -30.92 26.35 0.32
N ALA A 407 -30.45 25.14 0.02
CA ALA A 407 -31.30 24.13 -0.58
C ALA A 407 -32.45 23.74 0.38
N PRO A 408 -33.69 23.62 -0.12
CA PRO A 408 -34.82 23.15 0.67
C PRO A 408 -34.57 21.72 1.15
N ILE A 409 -35.00 21.42 2.38
CA ILE A 409 -34.86 20.10 2.99
C ILE A 409 -36.02 19.23 2.51
N ASN A 410 -35.77 17.95 2.29
CA ASN A 410 -36.74 16.95 1.81
C ASN A 410 -37.20 17.12 0.35
N GLU A 411 -36.47 17.88 -0.45
CA GLU A 411 -36.67 17.97 -1.90
C GLU A 411 -35.60 17.18 -2.67
N HIS A 412 -35.97 16.65 -3.84
CA HIS A 412 -35.03 16.00 -4.76
C HIS A 412 -34.45 17.04 -5.71
N MET A 413 -33.13 17.19 -5.72
CA MET A 413 -32.44 18.11 -6.62
C MET A 413 -31.21 17.45 -7.27
N LYS A 414 -30.81 17.95 -8.43
CA LYS A 414 -29.61 17.54 -9.16
C LYS A 414 -28.36 17.89 -8.37
N GLN A 415 -27.74 16.89 -7.73
CA GLN A 415 -26.60 17.11 -6.85
C GLN A 415 -25.28 16.95 -7.59
N VAL A 416 -24.42 17.97 -7.51
CA VAL A 416 -23.02 17.85 -7.95
C VAL A 416 -22.17 17.33 -6.80
N GLN A 417 -21.47 16.23 -7.06
CA GLN A 417 -20.44 15.68 -6.19
C GLN A 417 -19.05 15.86 -6.81
N ILE A 418 -18.00 15.74 -5.99
CA ILE A 418 -16.60 15.88 -6.47
C ILE A 418 -16.25 14.83 -7.54
N ARG A 419 -16.93 13.68 -7.55
CA ARG A 419 -16.78 12.66 -8.60
C ARG A 419 -17.30 13.12 -9.97
N ASN A 420 -18.30 14.00 -10.01
CA ASN A 420 -18.85 14.55 -11.25
C ASN A 420 -17.98 15.67 -11.83
N LEU A 421 -17.04 16.21 -11.05
CA LEU A 421 -16.10 17.20 -11.53
C LEU A 421 -15.01 16.52 -12.37
N LYS A 422 -14.75 17.10 -13.53
CA LYS A 422 -14.01 16.46 -14.62
C LYS A 422 -12.53 16.82 -14.56
N GLY A 423 -12.21 18.11 -14.47
CA GLY A 423 -10.82 18.58 -14.32
C GLY A 423 -9.94 18.36 -15.55
N ASP A 424 -10.56 18.13 -16.70
CA ASP A 424 -9.94 18.01 -18.01
C ASP A 424 -10.39 19.19 -18.86
N VAL A 425 -9.50 19.73 -19.69
CA VAL A 425 -9.79 20.78 -20.67
C VAL A 425 -10.78 20.29 -21.74
N PHE A 426 -10.72 19.01 -22.10
CA PHE A 426 -11.54 18.41 -23.18
C PHE A 426 -12.92 17.96 -22.70
N ASP A 427 -13.01 17.50 -21.46
CA ASP A 427 -14.26 17.23 -20.78
C ASP A 427 -14.36 18.23 -19.62
N SER A 428 -14.59 19.51 -19.95
CA SER A 428 -14.60 20.59 -18.97
C SER A 428 -16.00 21.07 -18.62
N VAL A 429 -17.03 20.62 -19.35
CA VAL A 429 -18.40 21.13 -19.23
C VAL A 429 -19.29 20.11 -18.55
N LEU A 430 -20.01 20.52 -17.52
CA LEU A 430 -21.01 19.70 -16.83
C LEU A 430 -22.42 20.15 -17.22
N THR A 431 -23.29 19.19 -17.52
CA THR A 431 -24.73 19.39 -17.77
C THR A 431 -25.55 18.65 -16.72
N THR A 432 -26.83 19.01 -16.55
CA THR A 432 -27.71 18.39 -15.55
C THR A 432 -28.15 16.96 -15.90
N GLU A 433 -27.97 16.55 -17.15
CA GLU A 433 -28.25 15.19 -17.66
C GLU A 433 -27.30 14.17 -17.02
N GLU A 434 -26.07 14.56 -16.71
CA GLU A 434 -25.05 13.70 -16.08
C GLU A 434 -25.24 13.56 -14.56
N LEU A 435 -26.24 14.23 -13.96
CA LEU A 435 -26.40 14.34 -12.52
C LEU A 435 -27.57 13.50 -11.98
N GLU A 436 -27.29 12.81 -10.88
CA GLU A 436 -28.27 12.07 -10.10
C GLU A 436 -29.21 13.03 -9.35
N ASN A 437 -30.50 12.70 -9.33
CA ASN A 437 -31.48 13.44 -8.54
C ASN A 437 -31.48 12.89 -7.10
N THR A 438 -31.13 13.73 -6.13
CA THR A 438 -30.82 13.27 -4.76
C THR A 438 -31.66 14.00 -3.72
N LEU A 439 -32.15 13.27 -2.71
CA LEU A 439 -32.92 13.85 -1.60
C LEU A 439 -32.01 14.69 -0.68
N ILE A 440 -32.37 15.95 -0.47
CA ILE A 440 -31.59 16.88 0.35
C ILE A 440 -31.99 16.76 1.82
N ASN A 441 -31.20 15.98 2.56
CA ASN A 441 -31.43 15.69 3.98
C ASN A 441 -30.79 16.71 4.94
N ARG A 442 -30.01 17.67 4.43
CA ARG A 442 -29.23 18.61 5.25
C ARG A 442 -29.22 20.00 4.66
N GLY A 443 -29.46 21.03 5.48
CA GLY A 443 -29.39 22.44 5.07
C GLY A 443 -27.98 22.97 4.82
N ALA A 444 -26.99 22.15 4.46
CA ALA A 444 -25.63 22.60 4.15
C ALA A 444 -25.39 22.81 2.64
N PHE A 445 -26.30 22.31 1.80
CA PHE A 445 -26.24 22.45 0.35
C PHE A 445 -26.70 23.84 -0.11
N ARG A 446 -26.12 24.28 -1.23
CA ARG A 446 -26.44 25.56 -1.87
C ARG A 446 -26.95 25.33 -3.27
N VAL A 447 -28.04 26.01 -3.62
CA VAL A 447 -28.64 26.00 -4.96
C VAL A 447 -27.87 26.99 -5.84
N ILE A 448 -27.53 26.55 -7.05
CA ILE A 448 -26.89 27.34 -8.09
C ILE A 448 -27.78 27.27 -9.35
N ASP A 449 -28.21 28.42 -9.81
CA ASP A 449 -29.18 28.65 -10.89
C ASP A 449 -28.59 29.49 -12.02
N GLU A 450 -27.26 29.49 -12.14
CA GLU A 450 -26.52 30.25 -13.16
C GLU A 450 -25.27 29.50 -13.63
N SER A 451 -24.80 29.84 -14.83
CA SER A 451 -23.56 29.29 -15.38
C SER A 451 -22.35 29.73 -14.56
N CYS A 452 -21.48 28.78 -14.21
CA CYS A 452 -20.37 29.05 -13.31
C CYS A 452 -19.24 28.02 -13.43
N LEU A 453 -18.06 28.39 -12.94
CA LEU A 453 -16.95 27.46 -12.75
C LEU A 453 -17.03 26.81 -11.38
N LEU A 454 -17.14 25.49 -11.36
CA LEU A 454 -17.14 24.66 -10.15
C LEU A 454 -15.71 24.19 -9.84
N ILE A 455 -15.28 24.39 -8.59
CA ILE A 455 -13.95 24.02 -8.11
C ILE A 455 -14.08 23.19 -6.83
N ALA A 456 -13.47 21.99 -6.82
CA ALA A 456 -13.26 21.23 -5.60
C ALA A 456 -12.21 21.92 -4.73
N THR A 457 -12.59 22.31 -3.51
CA THR A 457 -11.66 22.92 -2.54
C THR A 457 -11.12 21.92 -1.52
N ARG A 458 -11.51 20.65 -1.65
CA ARG A 458 -11.05 19.53 -0.83
C ARG A 458 -10.28 18.57 -1.73
N TRP A 459 -9.29 17.89 -1.14
CA TRP A 459 -8.38 16.95 -1.81
C TRP A 459 -7.25 17.62 -2.62
N ASN A 460 -6.43 16.80 -3.25
CA ASN A 460 -5.26 17.22 -4.02
C ASN A 460 -5.59 17.79 -5.41
N THR A 461 -6.81 17.62 -5.91
CA THR A 461 -7.19 18.05 -7.25
C THR A 461 -8.34 19.04 -7.19
N LEU A 462 -8.19 20.18 -7.87
CA LEU A 462 -9.23 21.20 -7.92
C LEU A 462 -10.39 20.83 -8.85
N LYS A 463 -10.14 19.96 -9.84
CA LYS A 463 -11.10 19.51 -10.85
C LYS A 463 -11.99 20.66 -11.38
N PRO A 464 -11.39 21.76 -11.87
CA PRO A 464 -12.16 22.90 -12.34
C PRO A 464 -13.07 22.45 -13.50
N THR A 465 -14.38 22.71 -13.38
CA THR A 465 -15.41 22.22 -14.30
C THR A 465 -16.43 23.33 -14.53
N PHE A 466 -16.68 23.71 -15.77
CA PHE A 466 -17.66 24.72 -16.13
C PHE A 466 -19.07 24.13 -16.18
N PHE A 467 -19.95 24.57 -15.30
CA PHE A 467 -21.37 24.24 -15.35
C PHE A 467 -22.09 25.24 -16.26
N LYS A 468 -22.76 24.71 -17.29
CA LYS A 468 -23.59 25.52 -18.19
C LYS A 468 -25.05 25.40 -17.77
N TYR A 469 -25.63 26.50 -17.31
CA TYR A 469 -27.03 26.54 -16.90
C TYR A 469 -27.95 26.52 -18.13
N THR A 470 -28.88 25.55 -18.15
CA THR A 470 -29.86 25.35 -19.24
C THR A 470 -31.31 25.49 -18.77
N GLY A 471 -31.53 26.05 -17.57
CA GLY A 471 -32.87 26.23 -16.97
C GLY A 471 -33.13 25.36 -15.73
N GLU A 472 -32.32 24.32 -15.51
CA GLU A 472 -32.42 23.43 -14.34
C GLU A 472 -31.30 23.73 -13.33
N PRO A 473 -31.63 24.08 -12.06
CA PRO A 473 -30.64 24.41 -11.06
C PRO A 473 -29.95 23.15 -10.50
N ILE A 474 -28.72 23.32 -10.04
CA ILE A 474 -27.94 22.28 -9.36
C ILE A 474 -27.77 22.60 -7.88
N VAL A 475 -27.44 21.59 -7.08
CA VAL A 475 -27.04 21.78 -5.69
C VAL A 475 -25.61 21.32 -5.44
N ILE A 476 -24.86 22.16 -4.72
CA ILE A 476 -23.47 21.91 -4.37
C ILE A 476 -23.27 21.86 -2.86
N SER A 477 -22.34 21.01 -2.42
CA SER A 477 -21.91 20.96 -1.02
C SER A 477 -20.84 22.02 -0.70
N GLN A 478 -20.50 22.21 0.58
CA GLN A 478 -19.44 23.12 1.00
C GLN A 478 -18.03 22.75 0.49
N ALA A 479 -17.84 21.53 -0.03
CA ALA A 479 -16.56 21.11 -0.60
C ALA A 479 -16.32 21.63 -2.02
N ILE A 480 -17.37 22.17 -2.66
CA ILE A 480 -17.33 22.72 -4.02
C ILE A 480 -17.61 24.22 -3.91
N VAL A 481 -16.84 25.02 -4.63
CA VAL A 481 -17.05 26.46 -4.78
C VAL A 481 -17.50 26.74 -6.21
N ALA A 482 -18.57 27.50 -6.35
CA ALA A 482 -19.05 28.02 -7.63
C ALA A 482 -18.54 29.45 -7.82
N LEU A 483 -17.92 29.73 -8.95
CA LEU A 483 -17.39 31.02 -9.35
C LEU A 483 -18.13 31.52 -10.59
N ARG A 484 -18.79 32.68 -10.49
CA ARG A 484 -19.25 33.42 -11.67
C ARG A 484 -18.04 34.06 -12.34
N LEU A 485 -17.85 33.82 -13.63
CA LEU A 485 -16.72 34.35 -14.40
C LEU A 485 -17.14 35.57 -15.21
N ASN A 486 -16.25 36.55 -15.36
CA ASN A 486 -16.38 37.60 -16.37
C ASN A 486 -15.77 37.12 -17.69
N GLU A 487 -16.62 36.59 -18.56
CA GLU A 487 -16.19 35.98 -19.83
C GLU A 487 -15.59 36.98 -20.85
N ASN A 488 -15.72 38.29 -20.60
CA ASN A 488 -15.04 39.32 -21.40
C ASN A 488 -13.54 39.39 -21.10
N ILE A 489 -13.13 38.96 -19.90
CA ILE A 489 -11.74 38.99 -19.44
C ILE A 489 -11.10 37.60 -19.61
N VAL A 490 -11.86 36.53 -19.32
CA VAL A 490 -11.32 35.17 -19.30
C VAL A 490 -12.21 34.18 -20.04
N ASN A 491 -11.62 33.34 -20.88
CA ASN A 491 -12.30 32.20 -21.46
C ASN A 491 -12.33 31.03 -20.44
N PRO A 492 -13.51 30.42 -20.14
CA PRO A 492 -13.61 29.35 -19.15
C PRO A 492 -12.70 28.14 -19.42
N THR A 493 -12.61 27.69 -20.68
CA THR A 493 -11.78 26.55 -21.08
C THR A 493 -10.29 26.86 -20.95
N PHE A 494 -9.88 28.10 -21.31
CA PHE A 494 -8.51 28.57 -21.09
C PHE A 494 -8.15 28.56 -19.60
N LEU A 495 -9.03 29.08 -18.74
CA LEU A 495 -8.81 29.11 -17.29
C LEU A 495 -8.70 27.70 -16.69
N ILE A 496 -9.56 26.77 -17.13
CA ILE A 496 -9.50 25.35 -16.72
C ILE A 496 -8.14 24.75 -17.05
N ASN A 497 -7.58 25.04 -18.23
CA ASN A 497 -6.24 24.62 -18.61
C ASN A 497 -5.15 25.26 -17.74
N GLU A 498 -5.25 26.57 -17.47
CA GLU A 498 -4.26 27.30 -16.67
C GLU A 498 -4.17 26.80 -15.22
N PHE A 499 -5.23 26.21 -14.66
CA PHE A 499 -5.15 25.58 -13.33
C PHE A 499 -4.11 24.44 -13.25
N SER A 500 -3.73 23.85 -14.39
CA SER A 500 -2.70 22.82 -14.50
C SER A 500 -1.30 23.39 -14.75
N ALA A 501 -1.15 24.70 -14.94
CA ALA A 501 0.15 25.32 -15.18
C ALA A 501 1.01 25.30 -13.91
N ASP A 502 2.32 25.07 -14.06
CA ASP A 502 3.26 24.91 -12.94
C ASP A 502 3.25 26.08 -11.95
N TYR A 503 3.12 27.32 -12.46
CA TYR A 503 3.10 28.51 -11.62
C TYR A 503 1.79 28.61 -10.79
N VAL A 504 0.68 28.07 -11.29
CA VAL A 504 -0.59 27.98 -10.56
C VAL A 504 -0.54 26.83 -9.56
N LEU A 505 -0.01 25.68 -9.95
CA LEU A 505 0.17 24.53 -9.05
C LEU A 505 1.07 24.87 -7.86
N LYS A 506 2.13 25.66 -8.06
CA LYS A 506 2.98 26.18 -6.98
C LYS A 506 2.19 27.04 -5.99
N GLN A 507 1.39 28.00 -6.47
CA GLN A 507 0.49 28.81 -5.62
C GLN A 507 -0.48 27.93 -4.83
N LEU A 508 -1.11 26.96 -5.51
CA LEU A 508 -2.07 26.05 -4.90
C LEU A 508 -1.44 25.22 -3.79
N ASN A 509 -0.25 24.69 -4.00
CA ASN A 509 0.46 23.91 -3.00
C ASN A 509 0.86 24.75 -1.79
N SER A 510 1.28 26.01 -2.00
CA SER A 510 1.61 26.95 -0.92
C SER A 510 0.38 27.39 -0.10
N TYR A 511 -0.78 27.52 -0.73
CA TYR A 511 -2.00 27.95 -0.06
C TYR A 511 -2.82 26.82 0.57
N ARG A 512 -2.62 25.58 0.13
CA ARG A 512 -3.33 24.43 0.69
C ARG A 512 -2.90 24.17 2.12
N VAL A 513 -3.89 23.86 2.94
CA VAL A 513 -3.70 23.49 4.34
C VAL A 513 -4.20 22.08 4.59
N GLY A 514 -3.53 21.37 5.49
CA GLY A 514 -3.85 19.97 5.81
C GLY A 514 -3.16 18.98 4.87
N SER A 515 -2.70 17.88 5.45
CA SER A 515 -1.87 16.90 4.75
C SER A 515 -2.60 15.63 4.36
N VAL A 516 -3.57 15.19 5.17
CA VAL A 516 -4.37 13.98 4.92
C VAL A 516 -5.55 14.31 4.00
N GLN A 517 -6.22 15.43 4.26
CA GLN A 517 -7.27 15.99 3.42
C GLN A 517 -6.97 17.47 3.17
N PRO A 518 -6.06 17.76 2.22
CA PRO A 518 -5.74 19.14 1.88
C PRO A 518 -7.00 19.91 1.49
N MET A 519 -7.01 21.16 1.90
CA MET A 519 -8.11 22.08 1.69
C MET A 519 -7.55 23.42 1.22
N LEU A 520 -8.21 24.01 0.22
CA LEU A 520 -7.98 25.38 -0.19
C LEU A 520 -9.09 26.26 0.41
N ARG A 521 -8.74 27.31 1.16
CA ARG A 521 -9.75 28.23 1.69
C ARG A 521 -10.27 29.13 0.57
N LYS A 522 -11.49 29.64 0.72
CA LYS A 522 -12.10 30.55 -0.26
C LYS A 522 -11.26 31.82 -0.49
N LYS A 523 -10.79 32.45 0.59
CA LYS A 523 -9.91 33.63 0.54
C LYS A 523 -8.59 33.34 -0.19
N ASP A 524 -8.06 32.13 -0.05
CA ASP A 524 -6.84 31.72 -0.72
C ASP A 524 -7.07 31.49 -2.21
N LEU A 525 -8.18 30.83 -2.56
CA LEU A 525 -8.62 30.68 -3.95
C LEU A 525 -8.72 32.06 -4.63
N GLU A 526 -9.38 33.03 -3.99
CA GLU A 526 -9.53 34.41 -4.47
C GLU A 526 -8.20 35.13 -4.76
N ASN A 527 -7.12 34.76 -4.08
CA ASN A 527 -5.81 35.38 -4.24
C ASN A 527 -4.90 34.67 -5.26
N ILE A 528 -5.33 33.58 -5.88
CA ILE A 528 -4.56 32.92 -6.94
C ILE A 528 -4.46 33.83 -8.14
N LYS A 529 -3.23 34.04 -8.62
CA LYS A 529 -2.92 34.87 -9.78
C LYS A 529 -2.79 34.01 -11.04
N PHE A 530 -3.36 34.50 -12.13
CA PHE A 530 -3.32 33.90 -13.47
C PHE A 530 -2.67 34.85 -14.46
N GLN A 531 -1.86 34.31 -15.37
CA GLN A 531 -1.32 35.04 -16.50
C GLN A 531 -2.35 35.04 -17.62
N LEU A 532 -3.10 36.14 -17.74
CA LEU A 532 -4.19 36.26 -18.71
C LEU A 532 -3.75 37.08 -19.94
N PRO A 533 -3.51 36.44 -21.10
CA PRO A 533 -3.34 37.14 -22.36
C PRO A 533 -4.68 37.69 -22.85
N SER A 534 -4.69 38.38 -24.00
CA SER A 534 -5.94 38.92 -24.56
C SER A 534 -6.97 37.81 -24.83
N ILE A 535 -8.27 38.15 -24.80
CA ILE A 535 -9.34 37.15 -25.00
C ILE A 535 -9.23 36.44 -26.37
N GLN A 536 -8.70 37.12 -27.38
CA GLN A 536 -8.45 36.54 -28.71
C GLN A 536 -7.30 35.52 -28.66
N GLU A 537 -6.20 35.85 -28.00
CA GLU A 537 -5.08 34.92 -27.79
C GLU A 537 -5.48 33.71 -26.95
N GLN A 538 -6.31 33.90 -25.91
CA GLN A 538 -6.86 32.80 -25.12
C GLN A 538 -7.65 31.82 -26.00
N ARG A 539 -8.53 32.33 -26.86
CA ARG A 539 -9.30 31.51 -27.81
C ARG A 539 -8.37 30.77 -28.79
N ALA A 540 -7.37 31.44 -29.35
CA ALA A 540 -6.39 30.84 -30.24
C ALA A 540 -5.61 29.70 -29.56
N LYS A 541 -5.16 29.91 -28.32
CA LYS A 541 -4.47 28.87 -27.51
C LYS A 541 -5.38 27.66 -27.26
N VAL A 542 -6.63 27.88 -26.88
CA VAL A 542 -7.61 26.79 -26.67
C VAL A 542 -7.82 25.99 -27.96
N SER A 543 -8.00 26.66 -29.10
CA SER A 543 -8.13 26.00 -30.40
C SER A 543 -6.87 25.18 -30.76
N GLY A 544 -5.68 25.73 -30.53
CA GLY A 544 -4.42 25.02 -30.76
C GLY A 544 -4.24 23.80 -29.87
N ILE A 545 -4.61 23.88 -28.58
CA ILE A 545 -4.61 22.75 -27.64
C ILE A 545 -5.56 21.65 -28.11
N ILE A 546 -6.78 22.01 -28.54
CA ILE A 546 -7.75 21.07 -29.10
C ILE A 546 -7.21 20.37 -30.34
N GLU A 547 -6.51 21.08 -31.23
CA GLU A 547 -5.92 20.50 -32.42
C GLU A 547 -4.74 19.58 -32.11
N LEU A 548 -3.80 20.02 -31.27
CA LEU A 548 -2.63 19.23 -30.86
C LEU A 548 -3.05 17.94 -30.17
N THR A 549 -4.07 17.98 -29.30
CA THR A 549 -4.56 16.77 -28.63
C THR A 549 -5.30 15.82 -29.57
N LYS A 550 -6.04 16.34 -30.56
CA LYS A 550 -6.57 15.48 -31.65
C LYS A 550 -5.45 14.76 -32.40
N ARG A 551 -4.34 15.46 -32.67
CA ARG A 551 -3.14 14.85 -33.28
C ARG A 551 -2.49 13.83 -32.35
N LEU A 552 -2.35 14.12 -31.06
CA LEU A 552 -1.82 13.17 -30.07
C LEU A 552 -2.63 11.88 -29.99
N ARG A 553 -3.97 11.98 -29.91
CA ARG A 553 -4.84 10.79 -29.95
C ARG A 553 -4.64 9.98 -31.23
N LYS A 554 -4.52 10.65 -32.38
CA LYS A 554 -4.23 9.98 -33.65
C LYS A 554 -2.88 9.25 -33.61
N ILE A 555 -1.83 9.88 -33.07
CA ILE A 555 -0.50 9.28 -32.91
C ILE A 555 -0.53 8.11 -31.92
N GLU A 556 -1.28 8.20 -30.81
CA GLU A 556 -1.46 7.10 -29.86
C GLU A 556 -2.12 5.89 -30.53
N THR A 557 -3.18 6.12 -31.30
CA THR A 557 -3.83 5.07 -32.10
C THR A 557 -2.86 4.48 -33.15
N GLU A 558 -2.07 5.31 -33.83
CA GLU A 558 -1.05 4.85 -34.78
C GLU A 558 0.06 4.05 -34.10
N LYS A 559 0.51 4.46 -32.90
CA LYS A 559 1.48 3.73 -32.08
C LYS A 559 0.94 2.38 -31.66
N GLU A 560 -0.31 2.30 -31.22
CA GLU A 560 -0.99 1.04 -30.90
C GLU A 560 -1.04 0.12 -32.13
N ASN A 561 -1.36 0.67 -33.31
CA ASN A 561 -1.35 -0.07 -34.57
C ASN A 561 0.05 -0.58 -34.93
N ILE A 562 1.11 0.23 -34.79
CA ILE A 562 2.49 -0.20 -35.07
C ILE A 562 2.97 -1.26 -34.07
N LEU A 563 2.70 -1.09 -32.78
CA LEU A 563 3.03 -2.08 -31.75
C LEU A 563 2.33 -3.41 -32.04
N SER A 564 1.08 -3.36 -32.52
CA SER A 564 0.36 -4.57 -32.96
C SER A 564 1.04 -5.23 -34.17
N GLY A 565 1.60 -4.44 -35.10
CA GLY A 565 2.34 -4.94 -36.27
C GLY A 565 3.70 -5.54 -35.95
N ILE A 566 4.50 -4.90 -35.08
CA ILE A 566 5.81 -5.41 -34.64
C ILE A 566 5.64 -6.72 -33.87
N HIS A 567 4.64 -6.79 -32.99
CA HIS A 567 4.31 -8.04 -32.31
C HIS A 567 3.86 -9.13 -33.28
N LYS A 568 3.20 -8.78 -34.40
CA LYS A 568 2.83 -9.74 -35.45
C LYS A 568 4.07 -10.38 -36.10
N GLU A 569 5.07 -9.59 -36.50
CA GLU A 569 6.31 -10.10 -37.12
C GLU A 569 7.17 -10.96 -36.16
N GLU A 570 7.29 -10.55 -34.88
CA GLU A 570 7.99 -11.34 -33.85
C GLU A 570 7.28 -12.67 -33.55
N THR A 571 5.94 -12.67 -33.57
CA THR A 571 5.15 -13.89 -33.38
C THR A 571 5.24 -14.83 -34.59
N GLU A 572 5.19 -14.34 -35.82
CA GLU A 572 5.32 -15.17 -37.03
C GLU A 572 6.69 -15.87 -37.11
N SER A 573 7.75 -15.18 -36.71
CA SER A 573 9.12 -15.72 -36.66
C SER A 573 9.28 -16.81 -35.58
N SER A 574 8.70 -16.59 -34.39
CA SER A 574 8.78 -17.52 -33.25
C SER A 574 7.89 -18.76 -33.43
N THR A 575 6.72 -18.60 -34.04
CA THR A 575 5.80 -19.72 -34.37
C THR A 575 6.41 -20.63 -35.43
N SER A 576 7.14 -20.05 -36.39
CA SER A 576 7.86 -20.79 -37.43
C SER A 576 8.93 -21.72 -36.86
N LEU A 577 9.69 -21.26 -35.85
CA LEU A 577 10.71 -22.06 -35.17
C LEU A 577 10.13 -23.27 -34.42
N SER A 578 9.04 -23.09 -33.65
CA SER A 578 8.38 -24.21 -32.95
C SER A 578 7.75 -25.21 -33.92
N HIS A 579 7.21 -24.75 -35.05
CA HIS A 579 6.61 -25.62 -36.07
C HIS A 579 7.67 -26.44 -36.83
N ILE A 580 8.86 -25.87 -37.06
CA ILE A 580 9.99 -26.57 -37.71
C ILE A 580 10.56 -27.66 -36.79
N LEU A 581 10.69 -27.40 -35.49
CA LEU A 581 11.37 -28.30 -34.55
C LEU A 581 10.44 -29.33 -33.87
N GLY A 582 9.15 -29.02 -33.71
CA GLY A 582 8.21 -29.88 -32.95
C GLY A 582 7.98 -31.26 -33.55
N LYS A 583 7.74 -31.37 -34.87
CA LYS A 583 7.50 -32.66 -35.54
C LYS A 583 8.72 -33.61 -35.49
N PRO A 584 9.95 -33.15 -35.81
CA PRO A 584 11.15 -33.98 -35.67
C PRO A 584 11.40 -34.48 -34.24
N LEU A 585 11.25 -33.62 -33.23
CA LEU A 585 11.52 -33.97 -31.82
C LEU A 585 10.54 -35.03 -31.28
N LEU A 586 9.26 -34.91 -31.61
CA LEU A 586 8.25 -35.93 -31.27
C LEU A 586 8.53 -37.26 -31.96
N SER A 587 8.94 -37.21 -33.24
CA SER A 587 9.32 -38.41 -33.98
C SER A 587 10.51 -39.13 -33.33
N ILE A 588 11.53 -38.39 -32.90
CA ILE A 588 12.70 -38.95 -32.21
C ILE A 588 12.28 -39.60 -30.89
N GLY A 589 11.45 -38.94 -30.07
CA GLY A 589 10.93 -39.51 -28.83
C GLY A 589 10.18 -40.82 -29.05
N SER A 590 9.28 -40.85 -30.04
CA SER A 590 8.50 -42.05 -30.37
C SER A 590 9.36 -43.20 -30.90
N SER A 591 10.38 -42.91 -31.72
CA SER A 591 11.30 -43.93 -32.23
C SER A 591 12.15 -44.55 -31.12
N ILE A 592 12.57 -43.74 -30.13
CA ILE A 592 13.28 -44.24 -28.95
C ILE A 592 12.41 -45.21 -28.16
N GLU A 593 11.15 -44.85 -27.91
CA GLU A 593 10.22 -45.69 -27.14
C GLU A 593 9.93 -47.02 -27.85
N ILE A 594 9.77 -47.00 -29.18
CA ILE A 594 9.62 -48.22 -30.00
C ILE A 594 10.86 -49.12 -29.87
N ILE A 595 12.07 -48.54 -29.93
CA ILE A 595 13.32 -49.30 -29.79
C ILE A 595 13.43 -49.90 -28.39
N GLN A 596 13.11 -49.14 -27.34
CA GLN A 596 13.13 -49.63 -25.95
C GLN A 596 12.13 -50.78 -25.74
N ASN A 597 10.94 -50.71 -26.35
CA ASN A 597 9.94 -51.77 -26.29
C ASN A 597 10.41 -53.03 -27.05
N ALA A 598 11.00 -52.86 -28.23
CA ALA A 598 11.56 -53.98 -28.99
C ALA A 598 12.69 -54.68 -28.24
N LEU A 599 13.61 -53.92 -27.63
CA LEU A 599 14.68 -54.46 -26.80
C LEU A 599 14.14 -55.19 -25.57
N SER A 600 13.10 -54.66 -24.92
CA SER A 600 12.47 -55.30 -23.76
C SER A 600 11.84 -56.66 -24.11
N ASN A 601 11.32 -56.80 -25.33
CA ASN A 601 10.77 -58.06 -25.82
C ASN A 601 11.84 -59.08 -26.24
N LEU A 602 12.99 -58.60 -26.74
CA LEU A 602 14.09 -59.47 -27.18
C LEU A 602 14.93 -59.98 -26.02
N ASP A 603 15.18 -59.15 -25.01
CA ASP A 603 15.97 -59.50 -23.85
C ASP A 603 15.56 -58.66 -22.63
N PRO A 604 14.90 -59.25 -21.61
CA PRO A 604 14.44 -58.51 -20.43
C PRO A 604 15.55 -57.75 -19.67
N ASN A 605 16.81 -58.16 -19.80
CA ASN A 605 17.94 -57.60 -19.06
C ASN A 605 18.71 -56.50 -19.79
N TRP A 606 18.29 -56.11 -21.00
CA TRP A 606 19.00 -55.13 -21.85
C TRP A 606 19.35 -53.82 -21.15
N LYS A 607 18.52 -53.39 -20.18
CA LYS A 607 18.71 -52.14 -19.42
C LYS A 607 20.02 -52.12 -18.63
N SER A 608 20.51 -53.29 -18.22
CA SER A 608 21.73 -53.44 -17.41
C SER A 608 23.03 -53.49 -18.24
N TYR A 609 22.93 -53.48 -19.57
CA TYR A 609 24.10 -53.62 -20.45
C TYR A 609 24.99 -52.39 -20.41
N LEU A 610 26.24 -52.60 -20.04
CA LEU A 610 27.25 -51.55 -19.95
C LEU A 610 27.76 -51.18 -21.33
N ILE A 611 27.54 -49.93 -21.74
CA ILE A 611 28.14 -49.36 -22.96
C ILE A 611 29.59 -48.94 -22.70
N SER A 612 29.90 -48.51 -21.47
CA SER A 612 31.27 -48.14 -21.07
C SER A 612 31.63 -48.73 -19.71
N GLN A 613 32.52 -49.71 -19.70
CA GLN A 613 33.00 -50.34 -18.47
C GLN A 613 33.71 -49.34 -17.53
N LYS A 614 34.43 -48.36 -18.07
CA LYS A 614 35.21 -47.38 -17.29
C LYS A 614 34.34 -46.36 -16.54
N ARG A 615 33.12 -46.10 -17.03
CA ARG A 615 32.19 -45.11 -16.45
C ARG A 615 30.94 -45.74 -15.82
N GLN A 616 30.84 -47.07 -15.82
CA GLN A 616 29.63 -47.80 -15.44
C GLN A 616 28.35 -47.26 -16.11
N PHE A 617 28.45 -46.84 -17.37
CA PHE A 617 27.34 -46.21 -18.10
C PHE A 617 26.55 -47.28 -18.86
N THR A 618 25.26 -47.38 -18.57
CA THR A 618 24.40 -48.44 -19.13
C THR A 618 23.62 -48.00 -20.36
N LEU A 619 23.07 -48.96 -21.09
CA LEU A 619 22.26 -48.73 -22.28
C LEU A 619 20.98 -47.97 -21.96
N VAL A 620 20.38 -48.17 -20.77
CA VAL A 620 19.22 -47.38 -20.35
C VAL A 620 19.60 -45.93 -20.03
N ASP A 621 20.76 -45.70 -19.40
CA ASP A 621 21.25 -44.33 -19.12
C ASP A 621 21.45 -43.52 -20.41
N ALA A 622 21.87 -44.17 -21.51
CA ALA A 622 22.01 -43.54 -22.81
C ALA A 622 20.66 -43.08 -23.37
N PHE A 623 19.64 -43.94 -23.34
CA PHE A 623 18.31 -43.58 -23.82
C PHE A 623 17.64 -42.52 -22.94
N ASP A 624 17.80 -42.59 -21.62
CA ASP A 624 17.26 -41.61 -20.69
C ASP A 624 17.91 -40.23 -20.90
N SER A 625 19.22 -40.20 -21.17
CA SER A 625 19.94 -38.97 -21.50
C SER A 625 19.43 -38.33 -22.81
N ILE A 626 19.24 -39.12 -23.87
CA ILE A 626 18.69 -38.63 -25.15
C ILE A 626 17.26 -38.11 -24.95
N THR A 627 16.43 -38.87 -24.23
CA THR A 627 15.03 -38.50 -23.95
C THR A 627 14.95 -37.20 -23.14
N LYS A 628 15.83 -37.03 -22.14
CA LYS A 628 15.93 -35.80 -21.35
C LYS A 628 16.34 -34.60 -22.20
N ASN A 629 17.30 -34.76 -23.11
CA ASN A 629 17.74 -33.69 -24.00
C ASN A 629 16.65 -33.30 -25.02
N VAL A 630 15.93 -34.26 -25.59
CA VAL A 630 14.79 -34.01 -26.49
C VAL A 630 13.69 -33.22 -25.76
N LYS A 631 13.34 -33.64 -24.53
CA LYS A 631 12.37 -32.91 -23.70
C LYS A 631 12.82 -31.50 -23.35
N TYR A 632 14.10 -31.30 -23.05
CA TYR A 632 14.64 -29.97 -22.75
C TYR A 632 14.62 -29.02 -23.95
N ILE A 633 14.95 -29.52 -25.15
CA ILE A 633 14.86 -28.72 -26.40
C ILE A 633 13.39 -28.38 -26.70
N GLN A 634 12.47 -29.32 -26.45
CA GLN A 634 11.04 -29.07 -26.56
C GLN A 634 10.57 -27.99 -25.56
N GLU A 635 10.99 -28.06 -24.29
CA GLU A 635 10.68 -27.04 -23.28
C GLU A 635 11.25 -25.65 -23.64
N LEU A 636 12.43 -25.58 -24.28
CA LEU A 636 13.01 -24.32 -24.75
C LEU A 636 12.24 -23.73 -25.94
N ALA A 637 11.81 -24.57 -26.89
CA ALA A 637 10.94 -24.16 -28.00
C ALA A 637 9.57 -23.66 -27.48
N ASP A 638 9.01 -24.35 -26.48
CA ASP A 638 7.72 -24.01 -25.87
C ASP A 638 7.82 -22.76 -24.97
N LYS A 639 8.94 -22.54 -24.28
CA LYS A 639 9.18 -21.30 -23.50
C LYS A 639 9.23 -20.05 -24.37
N ASN A 640 9.75 -20.14 -25.59
CA ASN A 640 9.75 -19.03 -26.55
C ASN A 640 8.37 -18.74 -27.16
N THR A 641 7.39 -19.65 -27.02
CA THR A 641 6.04 -19.48 -27.57
C THR A 641 4.95 -19.22 -26.51
N SER A 642 5.26 -19.33 -25.22
CA SER A 642 4.26 -19.33 -24.14
C SER A 642 4.11 -18.01 -23.37
N LEU A 643 4.28 -16.86 -24.04
CA LEU A 643 4.00 -15.55 -23.42
C LEU A 643 2.89 -14.72 -24.07
N VAL A 644 2.39 -15.00 -25.29
CA VAL A 644 1.52 -14.00 -25.97
C VAL A 644 0.23 -14.49 -26.66
N SER A 645 0.06 -15.72 -27.15
CA SER A 645 -1.06 -16.00 -28.08
C SER A 645 -1.95 -17.21 -27.72
N VAL A 646 -2.82 -17.07 -26.72
CA VAL A 646 -3.98 -17.99 -26.58
C VAL A 646 -5.17 -17.51 -27.41
N SER A 647 -5.30 -16.20 -27.67
CA SER A 647 -6.47 -15.58 -28.31
C SER A 647 -6.24 -14.92 -29.68
N ASN A 648 -4.98 -14.74 -30.13
CA ASN A 648 -4.68 -14.17 -31.45
C ASN A 648 -4.30 -15.27 -32.43
N PHE A 649 -5.30 -15.83 -33.12
CA PHE A 649 -5.12 -16.76 -34.22
C PHE A 649 -6.17 -16.50 -35.29
N GLU A 650 -5.82 -16.70 -36.56
CA GLU A 650 -6.75 -16.51 -37.66
C GLU A 650 -7.77 -17.67 -37.71
N LEU A 651 -9.03 -17.31 -37.95
CA LEU A 651 -10.14 -18.24 -38.17
C LEU A 651 -10.36 -18.37 -39.69
N SER A 652 -10.32 -19.61 -40.18
CA SER A 652 -10.64 -19.93 -41.57
C SER A 652 -11.96 -20.68 -41.64
N GLU A 653 -12.55 -20.76 -42.83
CA GLU A 653 -13.66 -21.66 -43.07
C GLU A 653 -13.23 -23.12 -42.85
N LEU A 654 -13.98 -23.87 -42.05
CA LEU A 654 -13.66 -25.23 -41.63
C LEU A 654 -14.90 -26.13 -41.70
N HIS A 655 -14.77 -27.29 -42.37
CA HIS A 655 -15.77 -28.36 -42.34
C HIS A 655 -15.74 -29.07 -40.99
N PHE A 656 -16.60 -28.64 -40.08
CA PHE A 656 -16.52 -29.01 -38.66
C PHE A 656 -16.76 -30.51 -38.41
N LEU A 657 -17.75 -31.11 -39.07
CA LEU A 657 -18.03 -32.55 -38.92
C LEU A 657 -16.88 -33.42 -39.43
N LYS A 658 -16.27 -33.03 -40.56
CA LYS A 658 -15.11 -33.73 -41.11
C LYS A 658 -13.94 -33.66 -40.12
N PHE A 659 -13.64 -32.46 -39.62
CA PHE A 659 -12.61 -32.24 -38.61
C PHE A 659 -12.83 -33.11 -37.36
N LEU A 660 -14.04 -33.15 -36.81
CA LEU A 660 -14.34 -33.97 -35.62
C LEU A 660 -14.22 -35.47 -35.91
N SER A 661 -14.64 -35.93 -37.08
CA SER A 661 -14.52 -37.34 -37.47
C SER A 661 -13.05 -37.79 -37.59
N GLU A 662 -12.20 -36.94 -38.17
CA GLU A 662 -10.75 -37.17 -38.27
C GLU A 662 -10.10 -37.15 -36.88
N PHE A 663 -10.45 -36.15 -36.05
CA PHE A 663 -9.98 -36.04 -34.67
C PHE A 663 -10.29 -37.32 -33.86
N VAL A 664 -11.54 -37.77 -33.87
CA VAL A 664 -11.95 -38.98 -33.12
C VAL A 664 -11.26 -40.23 -33.65
N LYS A 665 -11.03 -40.34 -34.96
CA LYS A 665 -10.31 -41.46 -35.57
C LYS A 665 -8.84 -41.49 -35.13
N ASP A 666 -8.20 -40.33 -35.03
CA ASP A 666 -6.81 -40.22 -34.59
C ASP A 666 -6.67 -40.54 -33.10
N GLU A 667 -7.52 -39.96 -32.25
CA GLU A 667 -7.45 -40.19 -30.80
C GLU A 667 -7.86 -41.61 -30.39
N LYS A 668 -8.70 -42.31 -31.16
CA LYS A 668 -8.96 -43.74 -30.94
C LYS A 668 -7.70 -44.60 -30.96
N LYS A 669 -6.67 -44.21 -31.72
CA LYS A 669 -5.39 -44.95 -31.80
C LYS A 669 -4.47 -44.69 -30.60
N SER A 670 -4.65 -43.56 -29.91
CA SER A 670 -3.82 -43.15 -28.77
C SER A 670 -4.42 -43.57 -27.41
N LEU A 671 -5.67 -44.06 -27.40
CA LEU A 671 -6.37 -44.49 -26.18
C LEU A 671 -5.99 -45.91 -25.74
N ASN A 672 -5.91 -46.10 -24.42
CA ASN A 672 -5.75 -47.43 -23.81
C ASN A 672 -6.97 -48.32 -24.11
N ASN A 673 -6.77 -49.64 -24.18
CA ASN A 673 -7.82 -50.63 -24.51
C ASN A 673 -9.06 -50.60 -23.59
N ASN A 674 -8.99 -49.97 -22.42
CA ASN A 674 -10.08 -49.85 -21.44
C ASN A 674 -10.92 -48.55 -21.59
N ILE A 675 -10.60 -47.67 -22.53
CA ILE A 675 -11.35 -46.42 -22.79
C ILE A 675 -11.96 -46.46 -24.19
N SER A 676 -13.27 -46.30 -24.27
CA SER A 676 -14.00 -46.18 -25.55
C SER A 676 -14.36 -44.73 -25.85
N LEU A 677 -14.12 -44.28 -27.08
CA LEU A 677 -14.50 -42.95 -27.58
C LEU A 677 -15.54 -43.09 -28.70
N LYS A 678 -16.71 -42.50 -28.54
CA LYS A 678 -17.80 -42.50 -29.55
C LYS A 678 -18.09 -41.08 -30.02
N LEU A 679 -18.33 -40.92 -31.32
CA LEU A 679 -18.90 -39.71 -31.92
C LEU A 679 -20.36 -39.99 -32.25
N ASP A 680 -21.27 -39.15 -31.78
CA ASP A 680 -22.70 -39.22 -32.07
C ASP A 680 -23.16 -37.90 -32.71
N ILE A 681 -23.92 -37.98 -33.78
CA ILE A 681 -24.38 -36.81 -34.55
C ILE A 681 -25.90 -36.92 -34.67
N HIS A 682 -26.61 -35.91 -34.17
CA HIS A 682 -28.07 -35.86 -34.16
C HIS A 682 -28.66 -35.96 -35.57
N GLU A 683 -29.85 -36.57 -35.70
CA GLU A 683 -30.53 -36.76 -36.99
C GLU A 683 -30.80 -35.43 -37.69
N ASP A 684 -31.28 -34.42 -36.98
CA ASP A 684 -31.45 -33.06 -37.54
C ASP A 684 -30.16 -32.49 -38.15
N ILE A 685 -28.98 -32.74 -37.56
CA ILE A 685 -27.69 -32.29 -38.12
C ILE A 685 -27.31 -33.10 -39.36
N LYS A 686 -27.70 -34.38 -39.41
CA LYS A 686 -27.52 -35.25 -40.58
C LYS A 686 -28.48 -34.90 -41.72
N GLU A 687 -29.72 -34.50 -41.41
CA GLU A 687 -30.75 -34.13 -42.38
C GLU A 687 -30.60 -32.70 -42.90
N LEU A 688 -30.15 -31.75 -42.06
CA LEU A 688 -30.04 -30.34 -42.44
C LEU A 688 -28.97 -30.05 -43.49
N MET A 689 -27.93 -30.88 -43.63
CA MET A 689 -26.78 -30.51 -44.48
C MET A 689 -26.11 -31.74 -45.10
N ASP A 690 -26.21 -31.87 -46.43
CA ASP A 690 -25.35 -32.68 -47.31
C ASP A 690 -23.86 -32.28 -47.13
N ASN A 691 -23.29 -32.71 -46.02
CA ASN A 691 -21.86 -32.82 -45.72
C ASN A 691 -21.03 -31.58 -45.33
N GLN A 692 -21.57 -30.40 -45.04
CA GLN A 692 -20.68 -29.27 -44.66
C GLN A 692 -21.27 -28.32 -43.61
N VAL A 693 -21.22 -28.71 -42.32
CA VAL A 693 -21.28 -27.71 -41.22
C VAL A 693 -20.02 -26.86 -41.33
N LEU A 694 -20.16 -25.66 -41.89
CA LEU A 694 -19.09 -24.69 -42.05
C LEU A 694 -19.04 -23.77 -40.84
N ILE A 695 -17.86 -23.65 -40.25
CA ILE A 695 -17.60 -22.71 -39.16
C ILE A 695 -16.41 -21.84 -39.50
N LYS A 696 -16.31 -20.66 -38.88
CA LYS A 696 -15.04 -19.94 -38.78
C LYS A 696 -14.23 -20.54 -37.63
N GLY A 697 -13.23 -21.35 -37.97
CA GLY A 697 -12.45 -22.09 -36.99
C GLY A 697 -10.98 -22.26 -37.34
N ASN A 698 -10.16 -22.38 -36.30
CA ASN A 698 -8.77 -22.77 -36.41
C ASN A 698 -8.62 -24.24 -35.98
N PRO A 699 -8.31 -25.16 -36.91
CA PRO A 699 -8.31 -26.60 -36.63
C PRO A 699 -7.26 -27.01 -35.58
N GLN A 700 -6.13 -26.30 -35.52
CA GLN A 700 -5.08 -26.60 -34.53
C GLN A 700 -5.52 -26.20 -33.12
N LYS A 701 -6.14 -25.02 -32.96
CA LYS A 701 -6.63 -24.55 -31.67
C LYS A 701 -7.82 -25.37 -31.18
N LEU A 702 -8.78 -25.68 -32.06
CA LEU A 702 -9.89 -26.59 -31.72
C LEU A 702 -9.38 -27.96 -31.30
N ARG A 703 -8.34 -28.48 -31.97
CA ARG A 703 -7.72 -29.75 -31.56
C ARG A 703 -7.11 -29.66 -30.16
N ILE A 704 -6.38 -28.59 -29.84
CA ILE A 704 -5.84 -28.37 -28.49
C ILE A 704 -6.96 -28.35 -27.45
N ALA A 705 -8.04 -27.63 -27.70
CA ALA A 705 -9.19 -27.59 -26.80
C ALA A 705 -9.79 -28.98 -26.57
N LEU A 706 -10.01 -29.75 -27.64
CA LEU A 706 -10.56 -31.11 -27.55
C LEU A 706 -9.61 -32.09 -26.83
N VAL A 707 -8.30 -32.04 -27.09
CA VAL A 707 -7.30 -32.87 -26.40
C VAL A 707 -7.29 -32.55 -24.91
N ASN A 708 -7.28 -31.26 -24.54
CA ASN A 708 -7.34 -30.84 -23.14
C ASN A 708 -8.61 -31.37 -22.44
N LEU A 709 -9.76 -31.41 -23.13
CA LEU A 709 -10.99 -31.99 -22.59
C LEU A 709 -10.89 -33.50 -22.36
N LEU A 710 -10.32 -34.25 -23.32
CA LEU A 710 -10.09 -35.69 -23.18
C LEU A 710 -9.07 -36.01 -22.09
N ASP A 711 -7.97 -35.27 -22.01
CA ASP A 711 -6.92 -35.49 -21.02
C ASP A 711 -7.39 -35.15 -19.61
N ASN A 712 -8.24 -34.14 -19.46
CA ASN A 712 -8.89 -33.86 -18.17
C ASN A 712 -9.71 -35.07 -17.69
N ALA A 713 -10.48 -35.72 -18.58
CA ALA A 713 -11.21 -36.94 -18.24
C ALA A 713 -10.26 -38.09 -17.86
N LYS A 714 -9.18 -38.31 -18.62
CA LYS A 714 -8.18 -39.36 -18.33
C LYS A 714 -7.49 -39.16 -16.98
N ILE A 715 -7.09 -37.92 -16.68
CA ILE A 715 -6.28 -37.60 -15.50
C ILE A 715 -7.15 -37.52 -14.24
N HIS A 716 -8.34 -36.92 -14.36
CA HIS A 716 -9.14 -36.53 -13.19
C HIS A 716 -10.39 -37.40 -13.00
N ALA A 717 -11.02 -37.88 -14.07
CA ALA A 717 -12.25 -38.68 -13.98
C ALA A 717 -11.97 -40.19 -13.93
N PHE A 718 -10.97 -40.70 -14.65
CA PHE A 718 -10.68 -42.14 -14.75
C PHE A 718 -9.63 -42.61 -13.74
N THR A 719 -9.94 -42.51 -12.44
CA THR A 719 -8.98 -42.86 -11.37
C THR A 719 -8.74 -44.36 -11.23
N ASN A 720 -9.68 -45.22 -11.65
CA ASN A 720 -9.53 -46.67 -11.63
C ASN A 720 -9.18 -47.19 -13.03
N LYS A 721 -7.94 -47.68 -13.20
CA LYS A 721 -7.41 -48.18 -14.47
C LYS A 721 -7.96 -49.55 -14.90
N GLU A 722 -8.68 -50.26 -14.03
CA GLU A 722 -9.27 -51.57 -14.36
C GLU A 722 -10.72 -51.47 -14.86
N LYS A 723 -11.38 -50.33 -14.63
CA LYS A 723 -12.76 -50.09 -15.06
C LYS A 723 -12.81 -49.69 -16.54
N SER A 724 -13.75 -50.26 -17.30
CA SER A 724 -14.05 -49.77 -18.65
C SER A 724 -14.72 -48.40 -18.57
N ASN A 725 -14.14 -47.41 -19.24
CA ASN A 725 -14.66 -46.05 -19.26
C ASN A 725 -15.07 -45.65 -20.69
N LYS A 726 -16.07 -44.77 -20.80
CA LYS A 726 -16.60 -44.29 -22.07
C LYS A 726 -16.56 -42.77 -22.11
N ILE A 727 -16.15 -42.23 -23.25
CA ILE A 727 -16.30 -40.83 -23.63
C ILE A 727 -17.20 -40.77 -24.86
N VAL A 728 -18.22 -39.91 -24.83
CA VAL A 728 -19.11 -39.66 -25.96
C VAL A 728 -19.04 -38.19 -26.33
N ILE A 729 -18.80 -37.91 -27.59
CA ILE A 729 -18.90 -36.59 -28.20
C ILE A 729 -20.21 -36.56 -28.98
N GLU A 730 -21.17 -35.77 -28.52
CA GLU A 730 -22.48 -35.59 -29.15
C GLU A 730 -22.55 -34.24 -29.84
N ILE A 731 -23.11 -34.20 -31.05
CA ILE A 731 -23.31 -32.99 -31.83
C ILE A 731 -24.81 -32.76 -32.00
N LEU A 732 -25.29 -31.64 -31.49
CA LEU A 732 -26.71 -31.26 -31.42
C LEU A 732 -26.95 -29.90 -32.09
N PRO A 733 -28.11 -29.66 -32.71
CA PRO A 733 -28.51 -28.30 -33.08
C PRO A 733 -28.82 -27.50 -31.81
N PHE A 734 -28.47 -26.21 -31.79
CA PHE A 734 -28.80 -25.30 -30.69
C PHE A 734 -29.70 -24.17 -31.20
N THR A 735 -30.94 -24.10 -30.70
CA THR A 735 -32.00 -23.21 -31.23
C THR A 735 -32.33 -22.01 -30.33
N ASN A 736 -32.85 -20.96 -30.97
CA ASN A 736 -32.75 -19.54 -30.62
C ASN A 736 -33.63 -19.07 -29.45
N ASN A 737 -33.22 -19.33 -28.20
CA ASN A 737 -33.72 -18.57 -27.05
C ASN A 737 -32.55 -18.08 -26.17
N GLU A 738 -32.40 -16.75 -26.05
CA GLU A 738 -31.38 -16.11 -25.20
C GLU A 738 -31.51 -16.54 -23.73
N GLU A 739 -32.73 -16.82 -23.25
CA GLU A 739 -32.93 -17.31 -21.88
C GLU A 739 -32.30 -18.68 -21.66
N VAL A 740 -32.41 -19.57 -22.65
CA VAL A 740 -31.82 -20.91 -22.61
C VAL A 740 -30.29 -20.82 -22.76
N ALA A 741 -29.79 -19.96 -23.64
CA ALA A 741 -28.36 -19.71 -23.80
C ALA A 741 -27.73 -19.16 -22.51
N SER A 742 -28.38 -18.19 -21.86
CA SER A 742 -27.92 -17.63 -20.59
C SER A 742 -27.93 -18.66 -19.46
N TYR A 743 -28.88 -19.59 -19.44
CA TYR A 743 -28.90 -20.70 -18.46
C TYR A 743 -27.65 -21.58 -18.56
N PHE A 744 -27.13 -21.78 -19.77
CA PHE A 744 -25.92 -22.56 -20.04
C PHE A 744 -24.64 -21.72 -20.16
N ASN A 745 -24.64 -20.45 -19.74
CA ASN A 745 -23.48 -19.55 -19.86
C ASN A 745 -22.98 -19.38 -21.32
N TYR A 746 -23.90 -19.41 -22.28
CA TYR A 746 -23.63 -19.15 -23.69
C TYR A 746 -24.10 -17.75 -24.07
N ASP A 747 -23.26 -17.03 -24.79
CA ASP A 747 -23.60 -15.77 -25.42
C ASP A 747 -23.82 -16.02 -26.92
N ILE A 748 -25.07 -15.95 -27.35
CA ILE A 748 -25.47 -16.17 -28.75
C ILE A 748 -25.81 -14.86 -29.45
N ASP A 749 -25.72 -14.86 -30.78
CA ASP A 749 -26.40 -13.90 -31.65
C ASP A 749 -27.66 -14.57 -32.20
N VAL A 750 -28.84 -14.08 -31.82
CA VAL A 750 -30.15 -14.61 -32.25
C VAL A 750 -30.33 -14.68 -33.78
N LYS A 751 -29.47 -14.00 -34.55
CA LYS A 751 -29.47 -14.06 -36.03
C LYS A 751 -28.61 -15.20 -36.59
N LYS A 752 -27.85 -15.92 -35.77
CA LYS A 752 -26.96 -17.01 -36.18
C LYS A 752 -27.48 -18.35 -35.68
N SER A 753 -27.18 -19.39 -36.43
CA SER A 753 -27.39 -20.78 -36.02
C SER A 753 -26.14 -21.31 -35.34
N TYR A 754 -26.32 -22.18 -34.35
CA TYR A 754 -25.23 -22.75 -33.58
C TYR A 754 -25.29 -24.28 -33.56
N VAL A 755 -24.12 -24.90 -33.50
CA VAL A 755 -23.98 -26.31 -33.14
C VAL A 755 -23.48 -26.38 -31.70
N GLU A 756 -24.14 -27.21 -30.89
CA GLU A 756 -23.66 -27.57 -29.56
C GLU A 756 -22.89 -28.90 -29.63
N VAL A 757 -21.69 -28.91 -29.07
CA VAL A 757 -20.88 -30.11 -28.88
C VAL A 757 -20.88 -30.46 -27.39
N LYS A 758 -21.34 -31.66 -27.04
CA LYS A 758 -21.30 -32.19 -25.68
C LYS A 758 -20.26 -33.30 -25.58
N ILE A 759 -19.38 -33.21 -24.60
CA ILE A 759 -18.37 -34.23 -24.31
C ILE A 759 -18.67 -34.80 -22.93
N SER A 760 -19.19 -36.02 -22.91
CA SER A 760 -19.68 -36.71 -21.71
C SER A 760 -18.79 -37.91 -21.37
N ASN A 761 -18.52 -38.17 -20.09
CA ASN A 761 -17.78 -39.36 -19.66
C ASN A 761 -18.36 -40.06 -18.43
N THR A 762 -17.99 -41.33 -18.26
CA THR A 762 -18.51 -42.25 -17.22
C THR A 762 -17.61 -42.34 -15.96
N GLY A 763 -16.66 -41.41 -15.80
CA GLY A 763 -15.67 -41.42 -14.71
C GLY A 763 -16.22 -40.87 -13.39
N ASN A 764 -15.36 -40.25 -12.59
CA ASN A 764 -15.80 -39.51 -11.40
C ASN A 764 -16.37 -38.14 -11.76
N SER A 765 -17.34 -37.68 -10.95
CA SER A 765 -17.88 -36.32 -11.02
C SER A 765 -16.84 -35.26 -10.62
N PHE A 766 -17.09 -34.00 -11.01
CA PHE A 766 -16.32 -32.88 -10.47
C PHE A 766 -16.53 -32.77 -8.95
N PRO A 767 -15.58 -32.18 -8.19
CA PRO A 767 -15.74 -31.98 -6.74
C PRO A 767 -17.04 -31.24 -6.40
N LYS A 768 -17.61 -31.53 -5.22
CA LYS A 768 -18.74 -30.74 -4.68
C LYS A 768 -18.31 -29.27 -4.64
N ASP A 769 -19.13 -28.40 -5.21
CA ASP A 769 -18.94 -26.94 -5.36
C ASP A 769 -17.97 -26.48 -6.47
N PHE A 770 -17.50 -27.36 -7.37
CA PHE A 770 -16.67 -26.95 -8.51
C PHE A 770 -17.48 -26.23 -9.60
N THR A 771 -17.14 -24.98 -9.91
CA THR A 771 -17.89 -24.14 -10.87
C THR A 771 -17.17 -23.93 -12.21
N LEU A 772 -17.89 -23.46 -13.23
CA LEU A 772 -17.28 -23.06 -14.51
C LEU A 772 -16.23 -21.95 -14.36
N LYS A 773 -16.42 -21.05 -13.38
CA LYS A 773 -15.43 -20.01 -13.05
C LYS A 773 -14.14 -20.61 -12.51
N ASP A 774 -14.25 -21.69 -11.75
CA ASP A 774 -13.08 -22.42 -11.25
C ASP A 774 -12.36 -23.15 -12.39
N TYR A 775 -13.11 -23.75 -13.32
CA TYR A 775 -12.57 -24.41 -14.51
C TYR A 775 -11.82 -23.46 -15.44
N SER A 776 -12.36 -22.25 -15.66
CA SER A 776 -11.81 -21.25 -16.58
C SER A 776 -10.78 -20.31 -15.95
N ARG A 777 -10.44 -20.47 -14.67
CA ARG A 777 -9.49 -19.60 -13.97
C ARG A 777 -8.04 -20.03 -14.21
N LYS A 778 -7.21 -19.08 -14.67
CA LYS A 778 -5.77 -19.28 -14.86
C LYS A 778 -5.08 -19.66 -13.53
N ASN A 779 -4.27 -20.71 -13.56
CA ASN A 779 -3.53 -21.27 -12.43
C ASN A 779 -4.41 -21.84 -11.29
N PHE A 780 -5.64 -22.22 -11.59
CA PHE A 780 -6.53 -22.86 -10.61
C PHE A 780 -6.48 -24.40 -10.72
N SER A 781 -6.38 -25.08 -9.57
CA SER A 781 -6.37 -26.55 -9.51
C SER A 781 -7.24 -27.04 -8.34
N ALA A 782 -8.10 -28.01 -8.57
CA ALA A 782 -8.89 -28.69 -7.54
C ALA A 782 -8.55 -30.19 -7.49
N GLY A 783 -8.35 -30.75 -6.30
CA GLY A 783 -8.01 -32.16 -6.09
C GLY A 783 -6.56 -32.42 -5.65
N LYS A 784 -6.19 -33.70 -5.42
CA LYS A 784 -4.89 -34.12 -4.87
C LYS A 784 -3.73 -34.17 -5.89
N THR A 785 -3.96 -33.83 -7.16
CA THR A 785 -2.92 -33.85 -8.21
C THR A 785 -2.39 -32.44 -8.49
N ARG A 786 -1.07 -32.23 -8.33
CA ARG A 786 -0.37 -30.95 -8.61
C ARG A 786 -0.25 -30.72 -10.13
N ASN A 787 -1.27 -30.15 -10.76
CA ASN A 787 -1.19 -29.62 -12.13
C ASN A 787 -1.25 -28.09 -12.15
N ARG A 788 -0.68 -27.46 -13.20
CA ARG A 788 -0.51 -25.99 -13.32
C ARG A 788 -1.81 -25.19 -13.49
N GLY A 789 -2.98 -25.83 -13.60
CA GLY A 789 -4.26 -25.13 -13.70
C GLY A 789 -4.46 -24.29 -14.96
N LEU A 790 -3.87 -24.71 -16.09
CA LEU A 790 -3.88 -23.96 -17.36
C LEU A 790 -4.86 -24.54 -18.40
N GLY A 791 -5.13 -25.84 -18.38
CA GLY A 791 -5.91 -26.51 -19.44
C GLY A 791 -7.34 -26.00 -19.60
N GLY A 792 -8.08 -25.83 -18.48
CA GLY A 792 -9.46 -25.31 -18.54
C GLY A 792 -9.54 -23.83 -18.95
N TYR A 793 -8.53 -23.03 -18.57
CA TYR A 793 -8.38 -21.65 -19.04
C TYR A 793 -8.13 -21.59 -20.56
N GLU A 794 -7.23 -22.42 -21.09
CA GLU A 794 -6.94 -22.48 -22.53
C GLU A 794 -8.15 -22.91 -23.35
N VAL A 795 -8.89 -23.93 -22.88
CA VAL A 795 -10.14 -24.38 -23.53
C VAL A 795 -11.14 -23.23 -23.62
N ASN A 796 -11.34 -22.50 -22.51
CA ASN A 796 -12.27 -21.37 -22.46
C ASN A 796 -11.88 -20.25 -23.45
N GLU A 797 -10.61 -19.85 -23.47
CA GLU A 797 -10.16 -18.75 -24.33
C GLU A 797 -10.18 -19.12 -25.82
N ILE A 798 -9.85 -20.37 -26.17
CA ILE A 798 -9.96 -20.87 -27.54
C ILE A 798 -11.42 -20.84 -27.99
N LEU A 799 -12.35 -21.36 -27.18
CA LEU A 799 -13.76 -21.42 -27.54
C LEU A 799 -14.40 -20.03 -27.63
N LYS A 800 -14.01 -19.09 -26.76
CA LYS A 800 -14.42 -17.69 -26.87
C LYS A 800 -13.97 -17.07 -28.19
N ALA A 801 -12.72 -17.28 -28.60
CA ALA A 801 -12.23 -16.77 -29.88
C ALA A 801 -13.03 -17.34 -31.07
N HIS A 802 -13.47 -18.60 -30.99
CA HIS A 802 -14.34 -19.23 -32.00
C HIS A 802 -15.81 -18.76 -31.93
N ASN A 803 -16.21 -18.08 -30.85
CA ASN A 803 -17.51 -17.42 -30.69
C ASN A 803 -17.37 -15.89 -30.63
N GLU A 804 -16.47 -15.32 -31.44
CA GLU A 804 -16.32 -13.86 -31.61
C GLU A 804 -16.01 -13.11 -30.30
N GLY A 805 -15.27 -13.76 -29.40
CA GLY A 805 -14.89 -13.23 -28.08
C GLY A 805 -15.94 -13.44 -26.99
N LYS A 806 -17.09 -14.04 -27.30
CA LYS A 806 -18.21 -14.22 -26.37
C LYS A 806 -18.20 -15.60 -25.69
N ASN A 807 -18.89 -15.75 -24.56
CA ASN A 807 -18.90 -17.00 -23.81
C ASN A 807 -19.52 -18.14 -24.62
N ALA A 808 -18.88 -19.31 -24.59
CA ALA A 808 -19.28 -20.45 -25.42
C ALA A 808 -19.14 -21.79 -24.70
N LEU A 809 -18.77 -21.82 -23.42
CA LEU A 809 -18.42 -23.04 -22.68
C LEU A 809 -19.32 -23.19 -21.45
N ASN A 810 -19.71 -24.43 -21.16
CA ASN A 810 -20.47 -24.84 -20.01
C ASN A 810 -19.96 -26.18 -19.44
N ILE A 811 -20.19 -26.40 -18.15
CA ILE A 811 -19.90 -27.69 -17.49
C ILE A 811 -21.08 -28.15 -16.65
N VAL A 812 -21.37 -29.44 -16.68
CA VAL A 812 -22.41 -30.10 -15.90
C VAL A 812 -21.80 -31.31 -15.19
N SER A 813 -22.06 -31.43 -13.90
CA SER A 813 -21.65 -32.58 -13.08
C SER A 813 -22.89 -33.25 -12.50
N ASN A 814 -23.12 -34.51 -12.83
CA ASN A 814 -24.31 -35.26 -12.44
C ASN A 814 -24.07 -36.10 -11.17
N LYS A 815 -25.15 -36.51 -10.50
CA LYS A 815 -25.13 -37.46 -9.36
C LYS A 815 -24.86 -38.89 -9.85
N GLU A 816 -24.48 -39.79 -8.92
CA GLU A 816 -23.99 -41.15 -9.19
C GLU A 816 -24.91 -42.05 -10.04
N ASP A 817 -26.21 -41.72 -10.16
CA ASP A 817 -27.21 -42.51 -10.92
C ASP A 817 -27.39 -42.09 -12.39
N SER A 818 -26.59 -41.16 -12.92
CA SER A 818 -26.61 -40.77 -14.34
C SER A 818 -25.69 -41.65 -15.20
N GLU A 819 -26.08 -41.93 -16.45
CA GLU A 819 -25.21 -42.63 -17.42
C GLU A 819 -23.85 -41.92 -17.60
N TYR A 820 -23.83 -40.58 -17.52
CA TYR A 820 -22.62 -39.76 -17.62
C TYR A 820 -22.44 -38.90 -16.37
N SER A 821 -21.29 -39.03 -15.72
CA SER A 821 -20.98 -38.35 -14.45
C SER A 821 -20.54 -36.90 -14.64
N THR A 822 -19.91 -36.59 -15.77
CA THR A 822 -19.55 -35.22 -16.17
C THR A 822 -19.80 -35.00 -17.66
N THR A 823 -20.28 -33.80 -17.97
CA THR A 823 -20.48 -33.31 -19.35
C THR A 823 -19.90 -31.91 -19.45
N VAL A 824 -19.00 -31.71 -20.42
CA VAL A 824 -18.55 -30.38 -20.83
C VAL A 824 -19.17 -30.08 -22.17
N SER A 825 -19.82 -28.93 -22.31
CA SER A 825 -20.52 -28.56 -23.54
C SER A 825 -20.10 -27.19 -24.03
N PHE A 826 -20.05 -27.01 -25.34
CA PHE A 826 -19.75 -25.72 -25.95
C PHE A 826 -20.51 -25.50 -27.25
N ILE A 827 -20.70 -24.24 -27.61
CA ILE A 827 -21.35 -23.84 -28.86
C ILE A 827 -20.36 -23.23 -29.86
N ILE A 828 -20.62 -23.43 -31.15
CA ILE A 828 -19.89 -22.75 -32.23
C ILE A 828 -20.89 -22.23 -33.27
N PRO A 829 -20.76 -20.97 -33.73
CA PRO A 829 -21.61 -20.42 -34.78
C PRO A 829 -21.34 -21.09 -36.13
N ILE A 830 -22.43 -21.43 -36.82
CA ILE A 830 -22.41 -21.91 -38.21
C ILE A 830 -22.34 -20.69 -39.14
N LEU A 831 -21.61 -20.81 -40.24
CA LEU A 831 -21.51 -19.79 -41.29
C LEU A 831 -22.77 -19.67 -42.15
#